data_AF-B3PI59-F1
#
_entry.id   AF-B3PI59-F1
#
_cell.length_a   1.000
_cell.length_b   1.000
_cell.length_c   1.000
_cell.angle_alpha   90.00
_cell.angle_beta   90.00
_cell.angle_gamma   90.00
#
_symmetry.space_group_name_H-M   'P 1'
#
loop_
_entity.id
_entity.type
_entity.pdbx_description
1 polymer ?
#
loop_
_entity_poly.entity_id
_entity_poly.type
_entity_poly.pdbx_seq_one_letter_code
_entity_poly.pdbx_strand_id
1 'polypeptide(L)'
;MKIMLSVLALLLVLTACGGGGGSSQPSHPSDSSTSASSLSSLPSSSSLPGSSSIAASPGSSPSSSSQSTSSAVSVSSAFSSSSAAPVVTVYYQRLDKTYSGWGLHLWGSAIPASTVTTWANARPFDGTEGDWAVARVPLSNGSVAFNFIVHKGDFKSPTADLGFVPATSGNQVWVIQDDNTLYFNQAEAELALANVGNASAALDLSPVEPVANNSGLPPDWHKRANFMQIFVRSYKDSDGDGVGDFQGLISKLDYLQALGITGIWLMPMTESSDNDHGYAVSDYRKVESDYGTADDFAQLLAEAHARGIGVIIDYVINHSSSANPLFIDAASAANNSKRDWYIFSNTNPGWTSWGGNPTWHSAPSGDYYYGVFTAGLPDFNLRNQQVVDYHRDNLRFWLNRGVDGIRFDATGVLFENGPGQWSEQPENHPLLAEIRSLIDDYGNRYAICESPDAPDEYVSEDSCGRVFAFGHQWTIRDSARNRSLHTGLVQQLNSAQRLHMPFILSNHDSFAGSRPATDLTLAEYRVASAIAILASDTPFTYYGEEIGMANGSQSGDPGLRTPMSWTANTSNAGFTTATPYRGLSTNVASRNVAAQEGVAGSLLEHYRSLYQLRNQYPVLAMGELQLQSNTGNSHVVFRRTLADGVAAILINLSNSAQVLTADIGQANLSLSQRLPDSSVTVMTDNAGNVSLSVPAQSVVVISN
;
A
#
# COMPACT_ATOMS: atom_id res chain seq x y z
N MET A 1 -28.08 -14.84 3.30
CA MET A 1 -29.24 -15.72 3.01
C MET A 1 -29.67 -15.41 1.58
N LYS A 2 -29.21 -16.21 0.58
CA LYS A 2 -30.02 -17.20 -0.20
C LYS A 2 -31.00 -16.49 -1.17
N ILE A 3 -30.95 -16.65 -2.50
CA ILE A 3 -31.01 -17.85 -3.39
C ILE A 3 -30.58 -17.34 -4.80
N MET A 4 -29.68 -17.94 -5.61
CA MET A 4 -29.54 -19.31 -6.15
C MET A 4 -30.63 -19.73 -7.16
N LEU A 5 -30.43 -19.54 -8.48
CA LEU A 5 -31.18 -20.31 -9.48
C LEU A 5 -30.31 -20.72 -10.68
N SER A 6 -30.32 -22.01 -10.99
CA SER A 6 -29.63 -22.65 -12.12
C SER A 6 -30.64 -23.05 -13.21
N VAL A 7 -30.14 -23.51 -14.37
CA VAL A 7 -30.67 -24.52 -15.33
C VAL A 7 -30.14 -24.15 -16.74
N LEU A 8 -29.10 -24.78 -17.27
CA LEU A 8 -28.97 -26.15 -17.82
C LEU A 8 -29.59 -26.33 -19.23
N ALA A 9 -28.73 -26.52 -20.25
CA ALA A 9 -29.02 -27.16 -21.53
C ALA A 9 -27.76 -27.88 -22.04
N LEU A 10 -27.92 -28.92 -22.86
CA LEU A 10 -26.93 -29.99 -23.11
C LEU A 10 -26.91 -30.38 -24.62
N LEU A 11 -25.87 -31.12 -25.04
CA LEU A 11 -25.69 -31.94 -26.27
C LEU A 11 -24.91 -31.38 -27.49
N LEU A 12 -23.76 -32.05 -27.76
CA LEU A 12 -23.28 -32.66 -29.04
C LEU A 12 -22.91 -31.76 -30.28
N VAL A 13 -21.94 -32.09 -31.17
CA VAL A 13 -20.80 -33.05 -31.19
C VAL A 13 -19.90 -32.88 -32.45
N LEU A 14 -18.80 -33.65 -32.54
CA LEU A 14 -17.79 -33.85 -33.63
C LEU A 14 -16.61 -32.85 -33.70
N THR A 15 -15.34 -33.25 -33.47
CA THR A 15 -14.32 -33.93 -34.34
C THR A 15 -13.80 -33.11 -35.55
N ALA A 16 -12.53 -33.16 -35.99
CA ALA A 16 -11.38 -34.04 -35.65
C ALA A 16 -9.99 -33.46 -36.03
N CYS A 17 -8.93 -34.08 -35.47
CA CYS A 17 -7.64 -34.45 -36.08
C CYS A 17 -6.64 -33.42 -36.70
N GLY A 18 -5.38 -33.55 -36.26
CA GLY A 18 -4.16 -33.36 -37.07
C GLY A 18 -3.45 -32.00 -36.93
N GLY A 19 -2.11 -31.90 -36.83
CA GLY A 19 -1.08 -32.94 -36.74
C GLY A 19 0.27 -32.48 -37.29
N GLY A 20 1.37 -32.66 -36.53
CA GLY A 20 2.74 -32.29 -36.93
C GLY A 20 3.03 -30.77 -36.89
N GLY A 21 4.28 -30.30 -36.81
CA GLY A 21 5.57 -31.01 -36.70
C GLY A 21 6.73 -30.15 -37.23
N GLY A 22 7.90 -30.22 -36.58
CA GLY A 22 9.14 -29.52 -36.98
C GLY A 22 9.26 -28.10 -36.39
N SER A 23 10.26 -27.73 -35.58
CA SER A 23 11.72 -27.81 -35.68
C SER A 23 12.36 -26.79 -36.64
N SER A 24 13.01 -25.75 -36.08
CA SER A 24 14.41 -25.38 -36.40
C SER A 24 14.80 -24.02 -35.76
N GLN A 25 15.83 -24.01 -34.90
CA GLN A 25 16.79 -22.90 -34.90
C GLN A 25 17.69 -23.03 -36.14
N PRO A 26 18.47 -22.00 -36.51
CA PRO A 26 19.86 -22.00 -36.02
C PRO A 26 20.54 -20.63 -35.76
N SER A 27 21.52 -20.68 -34.86
CA SER A 27 22.85 -20.03 -34.90
C SER A 27 23.06 -18.50 -34.89
N HIS A 28 23.85 -18.06 -33.90
CA HIS A 28 24.74 -16.87 -33.91
C HIS A 28 25.76 -16.90 -35.08
N PRO A 29 26.39 -15.74 -35.40
CA PRO A 29 27.75 -15.41 -34.88
C PRO A 29 27.91 -13.89 -34.57
N SER A 30 28.46 -13.42 -33.42
CA SER A 30 29.87 -13.36 -32.94
C SER A 30 30.56 -11.98 -33.11
N ASP A 31 31.28 -11.58 -32.05
CA ASP A 31 32.53 -10.77 -32.01
C ASP A 31 32.59 -9.23 -31.91
N SER A 32 33.47 -8.83 -30.97
CA SER A 32 34.49 -7.75 -31.00
C SER A 32 34.26 -6.41 -30.26
N SER A 33 34.62 -6.43 -28.97
CA SER A 33 35.57 -5.54 -28.26
C SER A 33 36.03 -4.19 -28.85
N THR A 34 36.03 -3.15 -27.98
CA THR A 34 37.06 -2.08 -27.72
C THR A 34 36.35 -0.85 -27.10
N SER A 35 36.94 0.11 -26.37
CA SER A 35 38.15 0.20 -25.52
C SER A 35 38.05 1.52 -24.70
N ALA A 36 38.75 1.65 -23.57
CA ALA A 36 38.61 2.79 -22.65
C ALA A 36 39.25 4.12 -23.13
N SER A 37 38.78 5.26 -22.59
CA SER A 37 39.66 6.40 -22.25
C SER A 37 39.03 7.37 -21.22
N SER A 38 39.86 7.80 -20.27
CA SER A 38 39.61 8.81 -19.22
C SER A 38 40.04 10.22 -19.64
N LEU A 39 39.53 11.29 -19.00
CA LEU A 39 40.07 12.67 -18.80
C LEU A 39 38.86 13.57 -18.37
N SER A 40 38.96 14.71 -17.65
CA SER A 40 39.91 15.23 -16.66
C SER A 40 39.34 16.47 -15.94
N SER A 41 39.75 16.67 -14.69
CA SER A 41 39.57 17.82 -13.78
C SER A 41 39.50 19.27 -14.33
N LEU A 42 38.59 20.08 -13.74
CA LEU A 42 38.74 21.44 -13.13
C LEU A 42 39.42 22.61 -13.93
N PRO A 43 39.08 23.91 -13.72
CA PRO A 43 39.15 24.58 -12.41
C PRO A 43 38.14 25.71 -12.09
N SER A 44 38.37 26.35 -10.95
CA SER A 44 37.54 27.34 -10.24
C SER A 44 38.04 28.79 -10.37
N SER A 45 37.28 29.72 -9.77
CA SER A 45 37.68 30.98 -9.10
C SER A 45 37.16 32.31 -9.67
N SER A 46 36.53 33.12 -8.80
CA SER A 46 36.85 34.53 -8.51
C SER A 46 35.87 35.09 -7.45
N SER A 47 36.28 36.15 -6.74
CA SER A 47 35.61 36.59 -5.50
C SER A 47 35.73 38.10 -5.22
N LEU A 48 34.62 38.71 -4.76
CA LEU A 48 34.49 40.00 -4.01
C LEU A 48 34.92 41.31 -4.74
N PRO A 49 34.62 42.52 -4.21
CA PRO A 49 33.67 42.98 -3.16
C PRO A 49 32.59 43.97 -3.73
N GLY A 50 31.67 44.63 -2.99
CA GLY A 50 31.27 44.56 -1.58
C GLY A 50 31.35 45.88 -0.77
N SER A 51 30.28 46.69 -0.68
CA SER A 51 30.24 47.91 0.19
C SER A 51 28.85 48.37 0.69
N SER A 52 28.64 48.24 2.01
CA SER A 52 27.99 49.16 2.98
C SER A 52 26.82 50.10 2.60
N SER A 53 25.81 50.06 3.47
CA SER A 53 24.71 51.01 3.68
C SER A 53 25.14 52.36 4.28
N ILE A 54 24.22 53.36 4.25
CA ILE A 54 23.97 54.39 5.27
C ILE A 54 22.53 54.92 5.09
N ALA A 55 21.85 55.21 6.19
CA ALA A 55 20.53 55.84 6.21
C ALA A 55 20.58 57.21 6.92
N ALA A 56 19.78 58.17 6.46
CA ALA A 56 19.42 59.37 7.23
C ALA A 56 18.10 59.98 6.70
N SER A 57 17.29 60.51 7.62
CA SER A 57 15.92 60.99 7.40
C SER A 57 15.82 62.54 7.53
N PRO A 58 14.64 63.19 7.35
CA PRO A 58 14.54 64.44 6.59
C PRO A 58 14.50 65.75 7.40
N GLY A 59 14.57 66.88 6.68
CA GLY A 59 14.41 68.23 7.23
C GLY A 59 13.51 69.17 6.40
N SER A 60 12.34 69.48 6.97
CA SER A 60 11.61 70.77 6.95
C SER A 60 11.46 71.62 5.66
N SER A 61 10.19 71.87 5.30
CA SER A 61 9.73 73.00 4.46
C SER A 61 9.95 74.38 5.10
N PRO A 62 9.74 75.47 4.35
CA PRO A 62 8.68 76.39 4.80
C PRO A 62 7.74 76.92 3.70
N SER A 63 6.68 77.58 4.17
CA SER A 63 5.50 78.11 3.48
C SER A 63 5.67 79.46 2.76
N SER A 64 4.78 79.76 1.81
CA SER A 64 4.07 81.07 1.78
C SER A 64 2.78 81.03 0.97
N SER A 65 1.78 81.79 1.41
CA SER A 65 0.38 81.82 0.92
C SER A 65 0.03 83.09 0.13
N SER A 66 -0.96 83.00 -0.77
CA SER A 66 -1.81 84.16 -1.13
C SER A 66 -3.20 83.74 -1.61
N GLN A 67 -4.25 84.31 -1.03
CA GLN A 67 -5.65 84.16 -1.47
C GLN A 67 -6.03 85.22 -2.51
N SER A 68 -6.98 84.92 -3.40
CA SER A 68 -7.91 85.93 -3.92
C SER A 68 -9.24 85.31 -4.35
N THR A 69 -10.33 86.00 -4.06
CA THR A 69 -11.73 85.56 -4.27
C THR A 69 -12.34 86.07 -5.58
N SER A 70 -13.14 85.25 -6.26
CA SER A 70 -14.34 85.72 -6.98
C SER A 70 -15.20 84.56 -7.47
N SER A 71 -16.50 84.58 -7.16
CA SER A 71 -17.50 83.66 -7.74
C SER A 71 -18.20 84.30 -8.94
N ALA A 72 -18.27 83.60 -10.07
CA ALA A 72 -19.14 83.94 -11.20
C ALA A 72 -19.62 82.64 -11.90
N VAL A 73 -20.75 82.73 -12.60
CA VAL A 73 -21.62 81.59 -12.93
C VAL A 73 -21.28 80.92 -14.27
N SER A 74 -21.55 79.61 -14.31
CA SER A 74 -21.42 78.61 -15.39
C SER A 74 -21.51 79.06 -16.85
N VAL A 75 -20.65 78.46 -17.67
CA VAL A 75 -21.00 77.96 -19.03
C VAL A 75 -20.57 76.50 -19.13
N SER A 76 -21.43 75.66 -19.70
CA SER A 76 -21.23 74.22 -19.82
C SER A 76 -20.23 73.85 -20.93
N SER A 77 -19.30 72.94 -20.62
CA SER A 77 -18.67 72.08 -21.64
C SER A 77 -18.55 70.66 -21.08
N ALA A 78 -19.37 69.77 -21.62
CA ALA A 78 -19.39 68.37 -21.20
C ALA A 78 -18.18 67.64 -21.83
N PHE A 79 -17.07 67.57 -21.10
CA PHE A 79 -16.07 66.55 -21.38
C PHE A 79 -16.56 65.22 -20.80
N SER A 80 -17.13 64.39 -21.68
CA SER A 80 -17.31 62.98 -21.41
C SER A 80 -15.93 62.32 -21.32
N SER A 81 -15.37 62.27 -20.11
CA SER A 81 -14.30 61.33 -19.81
C SER A 81 -14.93 59.95 -19.65
N SER A 82 -14.92 59.15 -20.72
CA SER A 82 -15.17 57.72 -20.61
C SER A 82 -14.03 57.11 -19.81
N SER A 83 -14.13 57.09 -18.47
CA SER A 83 -13.30 56.21 -17.66
C SER A 83 -13.54 54.80 -18.16
N ALA A 84 -12.52 54.17 -18.75
CA ALA A 84 -12.61 52.77 -19.11
C ALA A 84 -13.08 51.98 -17.88
N ALA A 85 -14.01 51.04 -18.07
CA ALA A 85 -14.46 50.20 -16.97
C ALA A 85 -13.23 49.55 -16.31
N PRO A 86 -13.17 49.46 -14.97
CA PRO A 86 -12.03 48.81 -14.31
C PRO A 86 -11.87 47.38 -14.85
N VAL A 87 -10.62 46.95 -15.05
CA VAL A 87 -10.29 45.65 -15.64
C VAL A 87 -9.38 44.89 -14.68
N VAL A 88 -9.69 43.62 -14.41
CA VAL A 88 -8.73 42.67 -13.86
C VAL A 88 -7.88 42.13 -15.00
N THR A 89 -6.56 42.13 -14.82
CA THR A 89 -5.65 41.42 -15.72
C THR A 89 -5.16 40.15 -15.03
N VAL A 90 -5.55 39.00 -15.57
CA VAL A 90 -5.03 37.69 -15.16
C VAL A 90 -3.86 37.35 -16.07
N TYR A 91 -2.68 37.20 -15.48
CA TYR A 91 -1.48 36.65 -16.11
C TYR A 91 -1.41 35.16 -15.74
N TYR A 92 -1.30 34.28 -16.72
CA TYR A 92 -1.15 32.83 -16.51
C TYR A 92 0.11 32.32 -17.20
N GLN A 93 0.92 31.51 -16.52
CA GLN A 93 2.13 30.93 -17.11
C GLN A 93 2.26 29.43 -16.87
N ARG A 94 2.65 28.73 -17.94
CA ARG A 94 2.96 27.30 -17.98
C ARG A 94 4.44 27.08 -18.31
N LEU A 95 5.00 25.97 -17.85
CA LEU A 95 6.35 25.50 -18.21
C LEU A 95 6.48 25.23 -19.71
N ASP A 96 5.43 24.67 -20.32
CA ASP A 96 5.38 24.37 -21.76
C ASP A 96 5.06 25.59 -22.64
N LYS A 97 4.76 26.75 -22.03
CA LYS A 97 4.35 28.01 -22.67
C LYS A 97 3.22 27.85 -23.72
N THR A 98 2.40 26.81 -23.58
CA THR A 98 1.42 26.39 -24.60
C THR A 98 0.00 26.68 -24.14
N TYR A 99 -0.59 27.73 -24.69
CA TYR A 99 -1.89 28.27 -24.27
C TYR A 99 -3.06 27.93 -25.20
N SER A 100 -2.82 27.15 -26.26
CA SER A 100 -3.87 26.76 -27.22
C SER A 100 -4.95 25.89 -26.56
N GLY A 101 -6.20 26.35 -26.62
CA GLY A 101 -7.35 25.72 -25.98
C GLY A 101 -7.51 26.01 -24.48
N TRP A 102 -6.56 26.71 -23.85
CA TRP A 102 -6.70 27.19 -22.49
C TRP A 102 -7.49 28.50 -22.43
N GLY A 103 -8.28 28.66 -21.37
CA GLY A 103 -9.06 29.85 -21.10
C GLY A 103 -9.57 29.92 -19.67
N LEU A 104 -10.36 30.96 -19.38
CA LEU A 104 -10.93 31.23 -18.07
C LEU A 104 -12.42 30.86 -18.05
N HIS A 105 -12.81 29.99 -17.12
CA HIS A 105 -14.19 29.97 -16.64
C HIS A 105 -14.36 31.10 -15.63
N LEU A 106 -15.36 31.96 -15.79
CA LEU A 106 -15.60 33.21 -15.06
C LEU A 106 -17.02 33.25 -14.49
N TRP A 107 -17.17 33.59 -13.20
CA TRP A 107 -18.48 33.73 -12.55
C TRP A 107 -18.51 34.74 -11.38
N GLY A 108 -19.72 35.02 -10.89
CA GLY A 108 -19.97 35.90 -9.75
C GLY A 108 -20.32 37.34 -10.14
N SER A 109 -20.59 38.17 -9.14
CA SER A 109 -21.08 39.55 -9.31
C SER A 109 -19.99 40.62 -9.45
N ALA A 110 -18.71 40.23 -9.41
CA ALA A 110 -17.60 41.14 -9.69
C ALA A 110 -17.53 41.59 -11.15
N ILE A 111 -18.03 40.77 -12.08
CA ILE A 111 -17.95 40.96 -13.54
C ILE A 111 -19.34 41.25 -14.15
N PRO A 112 -19.42 41.87 -15.35
CA PRO A 112 -20.68 42.01 -16.07
C PRO A 112 -21.32 40.66 -16.38
N ALA A 113 -22.65 40.57 -16.35
CA ALA A 113 -23.38 39.34 -16.70
C ALA A 113 -23.06 38.82 -18.12
N SER A 114 -22.67 39.71 -19.05
CA SER A 114 -22.21 39.36 -20.40
C SER A 114 -20.80 38.77 -20.47
N THR A 115 -20.07 38.74 -19.35
CA THR A 115 -18.69 38.23 -19.22
C THR A 115 -18.65 36.88 -18.47
N VAL A 116 -19.76 36.46 -17.87
CA VAL A 116 -19.92 35.13 -17.26
C VAL A 116 -19.87 34.07 -18.35
N THR A 117 -19.11 33.01 -18.13
CA THR A 117 -18.91 31.90 -19.08
C THR A 117 -19.66 30.64 -18.63
N THR A 118 -19.77 29.64 -19.50
CA THR A 118 -20.10 28.26 -19.09
C THR A 118 -18.85 27.38 -19.12
N TRP A 119 -18.88 26.21 -18.46
CA TRP A 119 -17.74 25.28 -18.49
C TRP A 119 -17.33 24.90 -19.91
N ALA A 120 -18.30 24.62 -20.79
CA ALA A 120 -18.03 24.28 -22.19
C ALA A 120 -17.54 25.46 -23.06
N ASN A 121 -17.60 26.70 -22.57
CA ASN A 121 -17.27 27.92 -23.35
C ASN A 121 -16.42 28.88 -22.50
N ALA A 122 -15.19 28.47 -22.20
CA ALA A 122 -14.18 29.31 -21.55
C ALA A 122 -13.91 30.60 -22.32
N ARG A 123 -13.55 31.68 -21.63
CA ARG A 123 -12.99 32.88 -22.26
C ARG A 123 -11.53 32.59 -22.67
N PRO A 124 -11.14 32.67 -23.96
CA PRO A 124 -9.75 32.53 -24.35
C PRO A 124 -8.91 33.70 -23.80
N PHE A 125 -7.60 33.48 -23.66
CA PHE A 125 -6.65 34.56 -23.40
C PHE A 125 -6.62 35.56 -24.58
N ASP A 126 -6.45 36.85 -24.29
CA ASP A 126 -6.43 37.92 -25.29
C ASP A 126 -5.09 37.97 -26.07
N GLY A 127 -4.04 37.35 -25.54
CA GLY A 127 -2.71 37.29 -26.13
C GLY A 127 -1.64 36.84 -25.12
N THR A 128 -0.38 37.14 -25.42
CA THR A 128 0.77 36.92 -24.53
C THR A 128 1.58 38.20 -24.31
N GLU A 129 2.12 38.38 -23.11
CA GLU A 129 3.04 39.45 -22.72
C GLU A 129 4.30 38.84 -22.11
N GLY A 130 5.39 38.82 -22.90
CA GLY A 130 6.53 37.98 -22.59
C GLY A 130 6.12 36.51 -22.65
N ASP A 131 6.39 35.76 -21.57
CA ASP A 131 6.00 34.35 -21.44
C ASP A 131 4.58 34.14 -20.87
N TRP A 132 3.92 35.19 -20.38
CA TRP A 132 2.60 35.11 -19.75
C TRP A 132 1.47 35.15 -20.77
N ALA A 133 0.50 34.24 -20.67
CA ALA A 133 -0.82 34.40 -21.28
C ALA A 133 -1.66 35.43 -20.50
N VAL A 134 -2.39 36.31 -21.20
CA VAL A 134 -3.04 37.46 -20.57
C VAL A 134 -4.53 37.50 -20.88
N ALA A 135 -5.35 37.61 -19.83
CA ALA A 135 -6.79 37.84 -19.95
C ALA A 135 -7.21 39.10 -19.19
N ARG A 136 -7.81 40.03 -19.91
CA ARG A 136 -8.31 41.33 -19.44
C ARG A 136 -9.83 41.25 -19.29
N VAL A 137 -10.28 41.09 -18.05
CA VAL A 137 -11.68 40.86 -17.72
C VAL A 137 -12.31 42.14 -17.14
N PRO A 138 -13.37 42.70 -17.75
CA PRO A 138 -14.06 43.87 -17.19
C PRO A 138 -14.68 43.58 -15.82
N LEU A 139 -14.57 44.54 -14.90
CA LEU A 139 -15.23 44.55 -13.61
C LEU A 139 -16.50 45.40 -13.65
N SER A 140 -17.55 44.89 -12.99
CA SER A 140 -18.72 45.66 -12.55
C SER A 140 -18.64 46.08 -11.08
N ASN A 141 -17.94 45.31 -10.23
CA ASN A 141 -17.76 45.64 -8.81
C ASN A 141 -16.44 45.05 -8.27
N GLY A 142 -15.45 45.90 -7.98
CA GLY A 142 -14.17 45.46 -7.41
C GLY A 142 -14.21 45.12 -5.92
N SER A 143 -15.30 45.42 -5.20
CA SER A 143 -15.42 45.20 -3.75
C SER A 143 -15.98 43.81 -3.38
N VAL A 144 -16.18 42.93 -4.38
CA VAL A 144 -16.61 41.54 -4.20
C VAL A 144 -15.65 40.61 -4.94
N ALA A 145 -15.69 39.32 -4.62
CA ALA A 145 -14.75 38.36 -5.17
C ALA A 145 -14.89 38.20 -6.70
N PHE A 146 -13.81 38.45 -7.42
CA PHE A 146 -13.59 38.03 -8.79
C PHE A 146 -13.19 36.55 -8.77
N ASN A 147 -14.00 35.67 -9.38
CA ASN A 147 -13.82 34.22 -9.31
C ASN A 147 -13.61 33.64 -10.70
N PHE A 148 -12.65 32.74 -10.82
CA PHE A 148 -12.26 32.14 -12.08
C PHE A 148 -11.59 30.76 -11.92
N ILE A 149 -11.57 29.98 -13.00
CA ILE A 149 -10.77 28.75 -13.14
C ILE A 149 -10.02 28.85 -14.45
N VAL A 150 -8.73 28.48 -14.48
CA VAL A 150 -7.98 28.31 -15.72
C VAL A 150 -8.07 26.85 -16.17
N HIS A 151 -8.61 26.61 -17.36
CA HIS A 151 -8.86 25.25 -17.85
C HIS A 151 -8.77 25.12 -19.38
N LYS A 152 -8.61 23.88 -19.85
CA LYS A 152 -8.63 23.47 -21.27
C LYS A 152 -9.50 22.23 -21.39
N GLY A 153 -10.70 22.36 -21.97
CA GLY A 153 -11.71 21.29 -21.89
C GLY A 153 -11.99 20.96 -20.41
N ASP A 154 -11.86 19.69 -20.03
CA ASP A 154 -12.05 19.24 -18.64
C ASP A 154 -10.77 19.31 -17.77
N PHE A 155 -9.61 19.71 -18.33
CA PHE A 155 -8.36 19.86 -17.59
C PHE A 155 -8.28 21.21 -16.87
N LYS A 156 -8.16 21.21 -15.53
CA LYS A 156 -7.87 22.40 -14.72
C LYS A 156 -6.38 22.52 -14.41
N SER A 157 -5.83 23.73 -14.45
CA SER A 157 -4.49 24.04 -13.93
C SER A 157 -4.39 25.54 -13.62
N PRO A 158 -4.37 25.97 -12.33
CA PRO A 158 -4.40 25.17 -11.11
C PRO A 158 -5.67 24.35 -10.90
N THR A 159 -5.66 23.44 -9.92
CA THR A 159 -6.80 22.52 -9.66
C THR A 159 -7.93 23.16 -8.87
N ALA A 160 -7.65 24.21 -8.09
CA ALA A 160 -8.62 24.92 -7.28
C ALA A 160 -9.49 25.91 -8.10
N ASP A 161 -10.65 26.22 -7.56
CA ASP A 161 -11.47 27.35 -7.99
C ASP A 161 -10.89 28.62 -7.36
N LEU A 162 -10.40 29.54 -8.20
CA LEU A 162 -9.61 30.70 -7.77
C LEU A 162 -10.50 31.93 -7.55
N GLY A 163 -10.16 32.76 -6.56
CA GLY A 163 -10.81 34.06 -6.43
C GLY A 163 -10.15 35.01 -5.43
N PHE A 164 -10.33 36.30 -5.67
CA PHE A 164 -9.79 37.38 -4.84
C PHE A 164 -10.66 38.64 -4.93
N VAL A 165 -10.47 39.62 -4.04
CA VAL A 165 -11.20 40.90 -4.06
C VAL A 165 -10.31 42.00 -4.66
N PRO A 166 -10.59 42.51 -5.87
CA PRO A 166 -9.71 43.49 -6.52
C PRO A 166 -9.50 44.80 -5.74
N ALA A 167 -10.51 45.26 -5.00
CA ALA A 167 -10.42 46.48 -4.18
C ALA A 167 -9.41 46.39 -3.03
N THR A 168 -9.04 45.17 -2.59
CA THR A 168 -8.04 44.95 -1.53
C THR A 168 -6.71 44.45 -2.07
N SER A 169 -6.72 43.68 -3.16
CA SER A 169 -5.53 42.99 -3.69
C SER A 169 -4.91 43.65 -4.93
N GLY A 170 -5.59 44.62 -5.54
CA GLY A 170 -5.21 45.23 -6.81
C GLY A 170 -5.91 44.58 -8.01
N ASN A 171 -5.65 45.12 -9.20
CA ASN A 171 -6.31 44.74 -10.46
C ASN A 171 -5.45 43.83 -11.36
N GLN A 172 -4.33 43.30 -10.85
CA GLN A 172 -3.47 42.35 -11.56
C GLN A 172 -3.26 41.13 -10.67
N VAL A 173 -3.30 39.95 -11.26
CA VAL A 173 -3.02 38.69 -10.58
C VAL A 173 -2.19 37.79 -11.50
N TRP A 174 -1.21 37.11 -10.94
CA TRP A 174 -0.37 36.12 -11.60
C TRP A 174 -0.74 34.74 -11.09
N VAL A 175 -0.89 33.80 -12.02
CA VAL A 175 -1.32 32.43 -11.79
C VAL A 175 -0.30 31.52 -12.45
N ILE A 176 0.24 30.61 -11.67
CA ILE A 176 1.22 29.62 -12.13
C ILE A 176 0.47 28.31 -12.39
N GLN A 177 0.94 27.50 -13.35
CA GLN A 177 0.37 26.17 -13.52
C GLN A 177 0.46 25.36 -12.22
N ASP A 178 -0.60 24.63 -11.91
CA ASP A 178 -0.68 23.65 -10.82
C ASP A 178 -0.49 24.19 -9.38
N ASP A 179 -0.20 25.49 -9.24
CA ASP A 179 -0.10 26.19 -7.97
C ASP A 179 -1.41 26.93 -7.66
N ASN A 180 -2.10 26.49 -6.60
CA ASN A 180 -3.37 27.08 -6.17
C ASN A 180 -3.22 28.47 -5.51
N THR A 181 -1.98 28.99 -5.40
CA THR A 181 -1.67 30.32 -4.86
C THR A 181 -1.90 31.42 -5.90
N LEU A 182 -2.60 32.48 -5.50
CA LEU A 182 -2.70 33.71 -6.29
C LEU A 182 -1.59 34.69 -5.91
N TYR A 183 -0.81 35.10 -6.90
CA TYR A 183 0.28 36.07 -6.72
C TYR A 183 -0.17 37.46 -7.16
N PHE A 184 0.15 38.47 -6.36
CA PHE A 184 -0.11 39.89 -6.67
C PHE A 184 1.17 40.67 -6.98
N ASN A 185 2.27 39.93 -7.18
CA ASN A 185 3.61 40.41 -7.49
C ASN A 185 4.24 39.44 -8.50
N GLN A 186 4.68 39.95 -9.65
CA GLN A 186 5.28 39.13 -10.71
C GLN A 186 6.53 38.38 -10.24
N ALA A 187 7.39 39.00 -9.43
CA ALA A 187 8.63 38.36 -8.97
C ALA A 187 8.37 37.19 -8.01
N GLU A 188 7.31 37.25 -7.21
CA GLU A 188 6.88 36.13 -6.35
C GLU A 188 6.32 34.98 -7.21
N ALA A 189 5.57 35.30 -8.26
CA ALA A 189 5.05 34.32 -9.21
C ALA A 189 6.18 33.66 -10.03
N GLU A 190 7.19 34.41 -10.45
CA GLU A 190 8.37 33.88 -11.15
C GLU A 190 9.21 32.95 -10.25
N LEU A 191 9.32 33.25 -8.95
CA LEU A 191 9.92 32.35 -7.96
C LEU A 191 9.10 31.08 -7.75
N ALA A 192 7.77 31.18 -7.74
CA ALA A 192 6.89 30.02 -7.63
C ALA A 192 6.99 29.11 -8.87
N LEU A 193 6.97 29.70 -10.07
CA LEU A 193 7.16 28.98 -11.34
C LEU A 193 8.47 28.19 -11.38
N ALA A 194 9.56 28.74 -10.82
CA ALA A 194 10.85 28.06 -10.77
C ALA A 194 10.87 26.78 -9.92
N ASN A 195 9.87 26.57 -9.06
CA ASN A 195 9.70 25.35 -8.26
C ASN A 195 8.81 24.31 -8.95
N VAL A 196 8.01 24.70 -9.95
CA VAL A 196 7.14 23.78 -10.68
C VAL A 196 7.99 22.79 -11.48
N GLY A 197 7.71 21.50 -11.32
CA GLY A 197 8.46 20.44 -11.99
C GLY A 197 9.84 20.15 -11.38
N ASN A 198 10.10 20.63 -10.16
CA ASN A 198 11.30 20.35 -9.38
C ASN A 198 10.99 19.91 -7.92
N ALA A 199 9.79 19.38 -7.67
CA ALA A 199 9.37 18.89 -6.35
C ALA A 199 10.24 17.70 -5.87
N SER A 200 10.68 16.83 -6.79
CA SER A 200 11.49 15.65 -6.45
C SER A 200 12.89 16.00 -5.92
N ALA A 201 13.33 17.26 -5.99
CA ALA A 201 14.53 17.74 -5.30
C ALA A 201 14.43 17.68 -3.76
N ALA A 202 13.23 17.49 -3.20
CA ALA A 202 13.03 17.26 -1.77
C ALA A 202 13.25 15.80 -1.33
N LEU A 203 13.33 14.85 -2.27
CA LEU A 203 13.51 13.42 -1.99
C LEU A 203 14.98 13.00 -2.03
N ASP A 204 15.37 12.05 -1.18
CA ASP A 204 16.64 11.35 -1.34
C ASP A 204 16.54 10.30 -2.45
N LEU A 205 17.04 10.67 -3.64
CA LEU A 205 17.15 9.78 -4.80
C LEU A 205 18.58 9.23 -4.99
N SER A 206 19.43 9.28 -3.97
CA SER A 206 20.82 8.81 -4.09
C SER A 206 20.90 7.28 -4.26
N PRO A 207 21.84 6.75 -5.07
CA PRO A 207 22.07 5.31 -5.13
C PRO A 207 22.50 4.74 -3.79
N VAL A 208 22.06 3.51 -3.49
CA VAL A 208 22.32 2.86 -2.19
C VAL A 208 23.09 1.57 -2.43
N GLU A 209 24.36 1.56 -2.06
CA GLU A 209 25.16 0.34 -2.12
C GLU A 209 24.73 -0.66 -1.03
N PRO A 210 24.78 -1.98 -1.31
CA PRO A 210 24.44 -3.00 -0.32
C PRO A 210 25.50 -3.09 0.77
N VAL A 211 25.05 -3.06 2.03
CA VAL A 211 25.89 -3.27 3.21
C VAL A 211 25.62 -4.67 3.75
N ALA A 212 26.68 -5.45 3.94
CA ALA A 212 26.61 -6.78 4.54
C ALA A 212 26.16 -6.69 6.01
N ASN A 213 24.84 -6.70 6.24
CA ASN A 213 24.22 -6.61 7.55
C ASN A 213 23.47 -7.91 7.87
N ASN A 214 24.01 -8.70 8.79
CA ASN A 214 23.36 -9.92 9.25
C ASN A 214 22.17 -9.57 10.16
N SER A 215 21.00 -10.13 9.86
CA SER A 215 19.74 -10.00 10.60
C SER A 215 19.86 -10.25 12.12
N GLY A 216 20.86 -11.01 12.57
CA GLY A 216 21.05 -11.35 14.00
C GLY A 216 20.09 -12.44 14.50
N LEU A 217 18.98 -12.67 13.79
CA LEU A 217 18.12 -13.82 13.97
C LEU A 217 18.84 -15.14 13.59
N PRO A 218 18.37 -16.30 14.10
CA PRO A 218 18.89 -17.60 13.69
C PRO A 218 18.86 -17.80 12.16
N PRO A 219 19.77 -18.61 11.59
CA PRO A 219 19.65 -19.03 10.20
C PRO A 219 18.29 -19.68 9.92
N ASP A 220 17.74 -19.38 8.75
CA ASP A 220 16.44 -19.88 8.29
C ASP A 220 15.28 -19.58 9.27
N TRP A 221 15.34 -18.46 10.02
CA TRP A 221 14.29 -18.07 10.98
C TRP A 221 12.90 -18.07 10.33
N HIS A 222 12.80 -17.57 9.10
CA HIS A 222 11.57 -17.47 8.33
C HIS A 222 10.92 -18.85 8.05
N LYS A 223 11.71 -19.93 7.90
CA LYS A 223 11.20 -21.31 7.71
C LYS A 223 10.52 -21.87 8.97
N ARG A 224 10.71 -21.21 10.12
CA ARG A 224 10.08 -21.54 11.41
C ARG A 224 9.21 -20.41 11.96
N ALA A 225 9.04 -19.33 11.20
CA ALA A 225 8.33 -18.16 11.67
C ALA A 225 6.83 -18.43 11.79
N ASN A 226 6.25 -18.00 12.90
CA ASN A 226 4.83 -17.75 13.05
C ASN A 226 4.64 -16.25 12.84
N PHE A 227 4.07 -15.85 11.70
CA PHE A 227 3.94 -14.44 11.34
C PHE A 227 2.62 -13.84 11.84
N MET A 228 2.70 -12.64 12.41
CA MET A 228 1.54 -11.79 12.61
C MET A 228 1.62 -10.55 11.71
N GLN A 229 0.56 -10.28 10.94
CA GLN A 229 0.40 -9.01 10.24
C GLN A 229 -0.08 -7.94 11.22
N ILE A 230 0.66 -6.85 11.33
CA ILE A 230 0.44 -5.73 12.24
C ILE A 230 0.14 -4.47 11.42
N PHE A 231 -0.95 -3.79 11.74
CA PHE A 231 -1.21 -2.42 11.27
C PHE A 231 -0.83 -1.45 12.38
N VAL A 232 0.31 -0.76 12.25
CA VAL A 232 0.87 0.10 13.31
C VAL A 232 -0.18 1.11 13.80
N ARG A 233 -0.82 1.86 12.88
CA ARG A 233 -1.92 2.80 13.13
C ARG A 233 -3.06 2.26 14.01
N SER A 234 -3.33 0.96 13.95
CA SER A 234 -4.41 0.31 14.71
C SER A 234 -3.94 -0.54 15.88
N TYR A 235 -2.63 -0.75 16.08
CA TYR A 235 -2.17 -1.75 17.03
C TYR A 235 -2.09 -1.23 18.47
N LYS A 236 -1.34 -0.16 18.72
CA LYS A 236 -1.30 0.51 20.03
C LYS A 236 -0.78 1.94 19.89
N ASP A 237 -1.53 2.88 20.44
CA ASP A 237 -1.16 4.30 20.64
C ASP A 237 -0.35 4.43 21.95
N SER A 238 0.73 5.20 21.98
CA SER A 238 1.56 5.42 23.16
C SER A 238 1.45 6.82 23.78
N ASP A 239 1.06 7.85 23.02
CA ASP A 239 1.10 9.26 23.45
C ASP A 239 -0.28 9.91 23.65
N GLY A 240 -1.35 9.29 23.14
CA GLY A 240 -2.73 9.73 23.27
C GLY A 240 -3.25 10.64 22.15
N ASP A 241 -2.67 10.63 20.95
CA ASP A 241 -3.23 11.35 19.80
C ASP A 241 -4.44 10.64 19.15
N GLY A 242 -4.62 9.34 19.39
CA GLY A 242 -5.67 8.49 18.82
C GLY A 242 -5.19 7.53 17.73
N VAL A 243 -3.90 7.51 17.41
CA VAL A 243 -3.22 6.76 16.36
C VAL A 243 -2.17 5.84 16.97
N GLY A 244 -2.02 4.64 16.38
CA GLY A 244 -1.02 3.67 16.82
C GLY A 244 0.36 3.92 16.21
N ASP A 245 1.40 3.75 17.02
CA ASP A 245 2.77 4.16 16.72
C ASP A 245 3.82 3.08 17.06
N PHE A 246 5.09 3.32 16.75
CA PHE A 246 6.16 2.36 17.00
C PHE A 246 6.48 2.11 18.49
N GLN A 247 6.43 3.12 19.35
CA GLN A 247 6.63 2.94 20.81
C GLN A 247 5.46 2.14 21.41
N GLY A 248 4.25 2.36 20.90
CA GLY A 248 3.06 1.55 21.18
C GLY A 248 3.26 0.09 20.80
N LEU A 249 3.77 -0.20 19.61
CA LEU A 249 4.11 -1.57 19.17
C LEU A 249 5.25 -2.19 20.01
N ILE A 250 6.33 -1.43 20.29
CA ILE A 250 7.43 -1.85 21.17
C ILE A 250 6.89 -2.31 22.53
N SER A 251 5.95 -1.55 23.12
CA SER A 251 5.29 -1.89 24.40
C SER A 251 4.51 -3.21 24.41
N LYS A 252 4.34 -3.85 23.24
CA LYS A 252 3.57 -5.08 23.01
C LYS A 252 4.40 -6.24 22.44
N LEU A 253 5.71 -6.06 22.22
CA LEU A 253 6.57 -7.16 21.77
C LEU A 253 6.63 -8.32 22.76
N ASP A 254 6.55 -8.06 24.07
CA ASP A 254 6.46 -9.11 25.10
C ASP A 254 5.18 -9.95 24.97
N TYR A 255 4.04 -9.31 24.61
CA TYR A 255 2.77 -10.02 24.35
C TYR A 255 2.88 -10.90 23.10
N LEU A 256 3.48 -10.37 22.03
CA LEU A 256 3.73 -11.13 20.78
C LEU A 256 4.67 -12.32 21.02
N GLN A 257 5.76 -12.13 21.77
CA GLN A 257 6.67 -13.20 22.15
C GLN A 257 5.96 -14.27 23.02
N ALA A 258 5.19 -13.87 24.02
CA ALA A 258 4.42 -14.77 24.88
C ALA A 258 3.34 -15.55 24.11
N LEU A 259 2.75 -14.94 23.08
CA LEU A 259 1.84 -15.59 22.12
C LEU A 259 2.57 -16.63 21.24
N GLY A 260 3.90 -16.55 21.09
CA GLY A 260 4.70 -17.45 20.26
C GLY A 260 4.96 -16.94 18.84
N ILE A 261 4.73 -15.64 18.61
CA ILE A 261 5.08 -14.96 17.35
C ILE A 261 6.59 -14.82 17.24
N THR A 262 7.12 -15.12 16.05
CA THR A 262 8.56 -15.09 15.71
C THR A 262 8.84 -14.33 14.41
N GLY A 263 7.79 -13.83 13.75
CA GLY A 263 7.87 -12.84 12.69
C GLY A 263 6.70 -11.85 12.76
N ILE A 264 6.93 -10.60 12.41
CA ILE A 264 5.87 -9.63 12.15
C ILE A 264 5.98 -9.10 10.73
N TRP A 265 4.83 -8.94 10.08
CA TRP A 265 4.68 -8.20 8.84
C TRP A 265 4.02 -6.88 9.17
N LEU A 266 4.74 -5.78 9.00
CA LEU A 266 4.15 -4.45 9.10
C LEU A 266 3.47 -4.10 7.77
N MET A 267 2.19 -3.68 7.84
CA MET A 267 1.58 -2.87 6.79
C MET A 267 2.43 -1.61 6.49
N PRO A 268 2.22 -0.89 5.37
CA PRO A 268 3.10 0.20 4.97
C PRO A 268 3.39 1.19 6.09
N MET A 269 4.69 1.43 6.29
CA MET A 269 5.24 2.27 7.35
C MET A 269 6.06 3.45 6.81
N THR A 270 6.14 3.58 5.49
CA THR A 270 6.69 4.74 4.78
C THR A 270 5.68 5.86 4.72
N GLU A 271 6.15 7.12 4.66
CA GLU A 271 5.29 8.30 4.57
C GLU A 271 4.27 8.18 3.43
N SER A 272 3.01 8.42 3.78
CA SER A 272 1.86 8.32 2.88
C SER A 272 1.00 9.59 2.91
N SER A 273 0.45 9.97 1.76
CA SER A 273 -0.49 11.09 1.69
C SER A 273 -1.93 10.71 2.07
N ASP A 274 -2.24 9.42 2.25
CA ASP A 274 -3.61 8.97 2.56
C ASP A 274 -4.02 9.22 4.02
N ASN A 275 -3.06 9.39 4.92
CA ASN A 275 -3.27 9.49 6.37
C ASN A 275 -4.11 8.31 6.95
N ASP A 276 -4.04 7.13 6.33
CA ASP A 276 -4.75 5.92 6.77
C ASP A 276 -3.90 4.66 6.63
N HIS A 277 -3.95 3.96 5.50
CA HIS A 277 -3.42 2.60 5.37
C HIS A 277 -2.03 2.53 4.75
N GLY A 278 -1.51 3.66 4.25
CA GLY A 278 -0.10 3.85 3.93
C GLY A 278 0.30 3.49 2.50
N TYR A 279 -0.65 3.09 1.64
CA TYR A 279 -0.36 2.65 0.28
C TYR A 279 -0.19 3.81 -0.72
N ALA A 280 -0.64 5.01 -0.37
CA ALA A 280 -0.37 6.23 -1.14
C ALA A 280 1.01 6.82 -0.78
N VAL A 281 2.09 6.09 -1.09
CA VAL A 281 3.45 6.45 -0.66
C VAL A 281 3.92 7.76 -1.31
N SER A 282 4.31 8.72 -0.47
CA SER A 282 4.86 10.03 -0.86
C SER A 282 6.39 10.10 -0.73
N ASP A 283 7.00 9.35 0.20
CA ASP A 283 8.45 9.17 0.31
C ASP A 283 8.80 7.73 0.76
N TYR A 284 9.53 7.00 -0.09
CA TYR A 284 9.92 5.61 0.11
C TYR A 284 11.05 5.38 1.12
N ARG A 285 11.74 6.44 1.56
CA ARG A 285 12.88 6.40 2.50
C ARG A 285 12.56 7.05 3.84
N LYS A 286 11.41 7.71 3.96
CA LYS A 286 10.93 8.33 5.20
C LYS A 286 9.92 7.42 5.89
N VAL A 287 10.05 7.28 7.21
CA VAL A 287 9.02 6.70 8.09
C VAL A 287 7.78 7.59 8.08
N GLU A 288 6.59 6.98 8.11
CA GLU A 288 5.31 7.63 8.32
C GLU A 288 5.31 8.47 9.60
N SER A 289 5.12 9.77 9.46
CA SER A 289 5.23 10.76 10.55
C SER A 289 4.30 10.45 11.73
N ASP A 290 3.12 9.88 11.46
CA ASP A 290 2.16 9.45 12.48
C ASP A 290 2.64 8.23 13.31
N TYR A 291 3.67 7.50 12.88
CA TYR A 291 4.20 6.33 13.61
C TYR A 291 5.45 6.63 14.45
N GLY A 292 6.03 7.83 14.30
CA GLY A 292 7.25 8.27 14.98
C GLY A 292 8.40 8.55 14.01
N THR A 293 9.64 8.28 14.45
CA THR A 293 10.86 8.61 13.73
C THR A 293 11.60 7.39 13.18
N ALA A 294 12.63 7.62 12.36
CA ALA A 294 13.56 6.58 11.93
C ALA A 294 14.32 5.94 13.10
N ASP A 295 14.55 6.67 14.21
CA ASP A 295 15.19 6.14 15.41
C ASP A 295 14.22 5.23 16.20
N ASP A 296 12.93 5.57 16.26
CA ASP A 296 11.89 4.71 16.84
C ASP A 296 11.74 3.40 16.04
N PHE A 297 11.84 3.45 14.71
CA PHE A 297 11.86 2.25 13.87
C PHE A 297 13.12 1.41 14.10
N ALA A 298 14.29 2.04 14.24
CA ALA A 298 15.52 1.33 14.57
C ALA A 298 15.45 0.66 15.97
N GLN A 299 14.80 1.33 16.94
CA GLN A 299 14.52 0.75 18.25
C GLN A 299 13.54 -0.44 18.14
N LEU A 300 12.50 -0.35 17.32
CA LEU A 300 11.55 -1.45 17.06
C LEU A 300 12.28 -2.69 16.52
N LEU A 301 13.16 -2.53 15.53
CA LEU A 301 13.97 -3.63 15.01
C LEU A 301 14.83 -4.26 16.12
N ALA A 302 15.58 -3.45 16.88
CA ALA A 302 16.45 -3.94 17.95
C ALA A 302 15.68 -4.68 19.06
N GLU A 303 14.54 -4.15 19.49
CA GLU A 303 13.69 -4.76 20.53
C GLU A 303 12.97 -6.03 20.03
N ALA A 304 12.61 -6.10 18.74
CA ALA A 304 12.05 -7.30 18.12
C ALA A 304 13.11 -8.41 18.00
N HIS A 305 14.31 -8.06 17.49
CA HIS A 305 15.45 -8.98 17.37
C HIS A 305 15.90 -9.52 18.72
N ALA A 306 15.93 -8.69 19.77
CA ALA A 306 16.23 -9.11 21.14
C ALA A 306 15.25 -10.17 21.68
N ARG A 307 14.05 -10.27 21.09
CA ARG A 307 13.02 -11.26 21.42
C ARG A 307 12.98 -12.45 20.45
N GLY A 308 13.82 -12.46 19.42
CA GLY A 308 13.81 -13.46 18.36
C GLY A 308 12.66 -13.30 17.37
N ILE A 309 12.12 -12.09 17.22
CA ILE A 309 11.06 -11.72 16.28
C ILE A 309 11.70 -11.01 15.08
N GLY A 310 11.55 -11.56 13.88
CA GLY A 310 11.92 -10.86 12.65
C GLY A 310 10.85 -9.88 12.17
N VAL A 311 11.28 -8.81 11.51
CA VAL A 311 10.41 -7.72 11.03
C VAL A 311 10.51 -7.64 9.51
N ILE A 312 9.42 -7.97 8.82
CA ILE A 312 9.26 -7.70 7.39
C ILE A 312 8.33 -6.50 7.21
N ILE A 313 8.59 -5.69 6.19
CA ILE A 313 7.79 -4.50 5.87
C ILE A 313 7.04 -4.70 4.56
N ASP A 314 5.93 -3.99 4.42
CA ASP A 314 5.28 -3.79 3.13
C ASP A 314 6.11 -2.91 2.19
N TYR A 315 6.00 -3.16 0.88
CA TYR A 315 6.65 -2.36 -0.14
C TYR A 315 5.79 -2.22 -1.40
N VAL A 316 5.37 -0.99 -1.67
CA VAL A 316 4.46 -0.62 -2.77
C VAL A 316 5.27 -0.25 -4.02
N ILE A 317 5.63 -1.26 -4.82
CA ILE A 317 6.43 -1.06 -6.04
C ILE A 317 5.60 -0.59 -7.25
N ASN A 318 4.30 -0.91 -7.29
CA ASN A 318 3.46 -0.67 -8.46
C ASN A 318 3.19 0.82 -8.74
N HIS A 319 2.90 1.58 -7.69
CA HIS A 319 2.36 2.93 -7.79
C HIS A 319 2.86 3.78 -6.62
N SER A 320 2.84 5.10 -6.78
CA SER A 320 3.01 6.06 -5.67
C SER A 320 1.70 6.78 -5.39
N SER A 321 1.70 7.69 -4.41
CA SER A 321 0.67 8.74 -4.37
C SER A 321 0.76 9.69 -5.58
N SER A 322 -0.36 10.29 -5.99
CA SER A 322 -0.38 11.46 -6.88
C SER A 322 0.11 12.76 -6.21
N ALA A 323 0.30 12.76 -4.90
CA ALA A 323 1.04 13.78 -4.15
C ALA A 323 2.53 13.44 -3.98
N ASN A 324 3.02 12.32 -4.54
CA ASN A 324 4.45 12.01 -4.53
C ASN A 324 5.23 13.04 -5.37
N PRO A 325 6.32 13.63 -4.87
CA PRO A 325 7.11 14.61 -5.61
C PRO A 325 7.61 14.14 -6.99
N LEU A 326 7.84 12.83 -7.19
CA LEU A 326 8.18 12.26 -8.50
C LEU A 326 7.03 12.38 -9.49
N PHE A 327 5.79 12.09 -9.06
CA PHE A 327 4.61 12.21 -9.91
C PHE A 327 4.27 13.67 -10.21
N ILE A 328 4.37 14.56 -9.22
CA ILE A 328 4.18 16.00 -9.39
C ILE A 328 5.10 16.52 -10.52
N ASP A 329 6.36 16.11 -10.52
CA ASP A 329 7.31 16.49 -11.58
C ASP A 329 6.94 15.85 -12.92
N ALA A 330 6.62 14.55 -12.95
CA ALA A 330 6.23 13.85 -14.18
C ALA A 330 4.95 14.43 -14.82
N ALA A 331 4.00 14.87 -14.01
CA ALA A 331 2.74 15.46 -14.42
C ALA A 331 2.85 16.95 -14.80
N SER A 332 3.90 17.65 -14.36
CA SER A 332 4.08 19.10 -14.61
C SER A 332 4.24 19.46 -16.09
N ALA A 333 4.98 18.67 -16.87
CA ALA A 333 5.20 18.94 -18.29
C ALA A 333 5.62 17.69 -19.06
N ALA A 334 5.23 17.61 -20.33
CA ALA A 334 5.56 16.49 -21.22
C ALA A 334 7.07 16.35 -21.54
N ASN A 335 7.89 17.34 -21.17
CA ASN A 335 9.34 17.35 -21.30
C ASN A 335 10.08 17.34 -19.94
N ASN A 336 9.39 17.12 -18.82
CA ASN A 336 10.05 16.99 -17.52
C ASN A 336 10.95 15.73 -17.50
N SER A 337 12.11 15.80 -16.84
CA SER A 337 13.02 14.67 -16.67
C SER A 337 12.39 13.43 -16.01
N LYS A 338 11.35 13.62 -15.18
CA LYS A 338 10.58 12.56 -14.53
C LYS A 338 9.39 12.06 -15.36
N ARG A 339 9.12 12.64 -16.55
CA ARG A 339 7.92 12.31 -17.35
C ARG A 339 7.77 10.81 -17.61
N ASP A 340 8.87 10.14 -17.96
CA ASP A 340 8.91 8.71 -18.28
C ASP A 340 9.07 7.81 -17.04
N TRP A 341 8.96 8.36 -15.82
CA TRP A 341 8.88 7.57 -14.59
C TRP A 341 7.47 7.04 -14.32
N TYR A 342 6.46 7.58 -15.01
CA TYR A 342 5.06 7.15 -14.97
C TYR A 342 4.51 7.05 -16.39
N ILE A 343 3.37 6.39 -16.55
CA ILE A 343 2.78 6.10 -17.85
C ILE A 343 1.81 7.22 -18.26
N PHE A 344 2.04 7.85 -19.42
CA PHE A 344 1.22 8.95 -19.94
C PHE A 344 0.75 8.74 -21.39
N SER A 345 -0.40 9.34 -21.74
CA SER A 345 -0.96 9.36 -23.10
C SER A 345 -1.59 10.73 -23.40
N ASN A 346 -1.37 11.25 -24.61
CA ASN A 346 -1.95 12.52 -25.08
C ASN A 346 -3.47 12.45 -25.38
N THR A 347 -4.06 11.25 -25.31
CA THR A 347 -5.47 10.94 -25.55
C THR A 347 -5.93 9.91 -24.54
N ASN A 348 -7.21 9.93 -24.12
CA ASN A 348 -7.72 8.92 -23.19
C ASN A 348 -7.90 7.58 -23.92
N PRO A 349 -7.15 6.52 -23.57
CA PRO A 349 -7.29 5.21 -24.22
C PRO A 349 -8.56 4.47 -23.79
N GLY A 350 -9.23 4.92 -22.71
CA GLY A 350 -10.52 4.41 -22.26
C GLY A 350 -10.49 3.01 -21.65
N TRP A 351 -9.32 2.53 -21.20
CA TRP A 351 -9.19 1.18 -20.63
C TRP A 351 -9.78 1.11 -19.22
N THR A 352 -10.31 -0.07 -18.88
CA THR A 352 -10.88 -0.36 -17.56
C THR A 352 -10.23 -1.57 -16.89
N SER A 353 -10.11 -1.53 -15.56
CA SER A 353 -9.69 -2.64 -14.72
C SER A 353 -10.91 -3.40 -14.16
N TRP A 354 -10.75 -4.10 -13.03
CA TRP A 354 -11.83 -4.86 -12.39
C TRP A 354 -13.08 -3.99 -12.14
N GLY A 355 -14.27 -4.60 -12.25
CA GLY A 355 -15.54 -3.91 -12.07
C GLY A 355 -15.88 -2.84 -13.12
N GLY A 356 -15.03 -2.61 -14.12
CA GLY A 356 -15.17 -1.51 -15.08
C GLY A 356 -14.62 -0.18 -14.60
N ASN A 357 -13.77 -0.18 -13.57
CA ASN A 357 -13.12 1.03 -13.06
C ASN A 357 -12.20 1.66 -14.13
N PRO A 358 -12.21 2.99 -14.33
CA PRO A 358 -11.33 3.65 -15.29
C PRO A 358 -9.88 3.64 -14.81
N THR A 359 -8.96 3.33 -15.72
CA THR A 359 -7.51 3.25 -15.42
C THR A 359 -6.70 4.44 -15.94
N TRP A 360 -7.34 5.35 -16.69
CA TRP A 360 -6.71 6.52 -17.29
C TRP A 360 -7.37 7.80 -16.77
N HIS A 361 -6.57 8.66 -16.15
CA HIS A 361 -7.01 9.82 -15.39
C HIS A 361 -6.40 11.11 -15.96
N SER A 362 -7.10 12.23 -15.82
CA SER A 362 -6.66 13.52 -16.39
C SER A 362 -5.46 14.13 -15.66
N ALA A 363 -4.36 14.38 -16.36
CA ALA A 363 -3.19 15.10 -15.86
C ALA A 363 -3.34 16.63 -15.99
N PRO A 364 -2.79 17.44 -15.06
CA PRO A 364 -2.80 18.90 -15.18
C PRO A 364 -2.01 19.45 -16.39
N SER A 365 -1.07 18.67 -16.95
CA SER A 365 -0.42 18.99 -18.23
C SER A 365 -1.41 19.12 -19.40
N GLY A 366 -2.60 18.52 -19.30
CA GLY A 366 -3.58 18.42 -20.39
C GLY A 366 -3.51 17.11 -21.18
N ASP A 367 -2.89 16.09 -20.58
CA ASP A 367 -2.78 14.70 -21.05
C ASP A 367 -3.50 13.74 -20.08
N TYR A 368 -3.37 12.44 -20.27
CA TYR A 368 -3.83 11.40 -19.35
C TYR A 368 -2.66 10.61 -18.77
N TYR A 369 -2.80 10.10 -17.54
CA TYR A 369 -1.86 9.18 -16.90
C TYR A 369 -2.55 7.86 -16.52
N TYR A 370 -1.78 6.78 -16.42
CA TYR A 370 -2.26 5.47 -15.96
C TYR A 370 -2.25 5.40 -14.42
N GLY A 371 -3.32 4.84 -13.87
CA GLY A 371 -3.49 4.58 -12.44
C GLY A 371 -4.50 3.45 -12.28
N VAL A 372 -4.04 2.20 -12.11
CA VAL A 372 -4.88 1.00 -12.23
C VAL A 372 -5.91 0.89 -11.10
N PHE A 373 -5.55 1.39 -9.91
CA PHE A 373 -6.40 1.44 -8.72
C PHE A 373 -7.31 2.68 -8.70
N THR A 374 -6.73 3.88 -8.63
CA THR A 374 -7.47 5.16 -8.54
C THR A 374 -6.63 6.31 -9.09
N ALA A 375 -7.25 7.47 -9.34
CA ALA A 375 -6.54 8.73 -9.61
C ALA A 375 -5.63 9.23 -8.45
N GLY A 376 -5.77 8.65 -7.26
CA GLY A 376 -4.84 8.90 -6.14
C GLY A 376 -3.53 8.12 -6.23
N LEU A 377 -3.49 7.09 -7.08
CA LEU A 377 -2.42 6.08 -7.14
C LEU A 377 -1.93 5.90 -8.60
N PRO A 378 -1.14 6.83 -9.14
CA PRO A 378 -0.51 6.70 -10.45
C PRO A 378 0.56 5.61 -10.46
N ASP A 379 0.52 4.78 -11.49
CA ASP A 379 1.39 3.61 -11.67
C ASP A 379 2.76 4.04 -12.22
N PHE A 380 3.81 3.45 -11.65
CA PHE A 380 5.19 3.63 -12.09
C PHE A 380 5.41 2.97 -13.45
N ASN A 381 6.20 3.61 -14.32
CA ASN A 381 6.68 2.98 -15.54
C ASN A 381 7.81 2.00 -15.22
N LEU A 382 7.47 0.77 -14.83
CA LEU A 382 8.44 -0.29 -14.50
C LEU A 382 9.20 -0.84 -15.74
N ARG A 383 8.91 -0.33 -16.95
CA ARG A 383 9.76 -0.55 -18.15
C ARG A 383 10.96 0.41 -18.20
N ASN A 384 10.95 1.47 -17.40
CA ASN A 384 12.07 2.41 -17.29
C ASN A 384 13.07 1.92 -16.22
N GLN A 385 14.29 1.58 -16.65
CA GLN A 385 15.33 1.08 -15.76
C GLN A 385 15.66 2.05 -14.61
N GLN A 386 15.53 3.37 -14.79
CA GLN A 386 15.78 4.33 -13.70
C GLN A 386 14.79 4.19 -12.54
N VAL A 387 13.54 3.81 -12.85
CA VAL A 387 12.49 3.58 -11.85
C VAL A 387 12.75 2.26 -11.12
N VAL A 388 13.12 1.22 -11.89
CA VAL A 388 13.50 -0.08 -11.33
C VAL A 388 14.74 0.04 -10.43
N ASP A 389 15.76 0.81 -10.83
CA ASP A 389 16.96 1.08 -10.02
C ASP A 389 16.61 1.88 -8.75
N TYR A 390 15.74 2.89 -8.86
CA TYR A 390 15.22 3.64 -7.71
C TYR A 390 14.55 2.72 -6.68
N HIS A 391 13.71 1.77 -7.12
CA HIS A 391 13.12 0.78 -6.21
C HIS A 391 14.17 -0.15 -5.59
N ARG A 392 15.18 -0.60 -6.35
CA ARG A 392 16.30 -1.41 -5.80
C ARG A 392 17.04 -0.66 -4.69
N ASP A 393 17.34 0.62 -4.90
CA ASP A 393 18.04 1.43 -3.90
C ASP A 393 17.19 1.69 -2.65
N ASN A 394 15.87 1.84 -2.81
CA ASN A 394 14.94 1.94 -1.68
C ASN A 394 14.82 0.61 -0.90
N LEU A 395 14.84 -0.54 -1.58
CA LEU A 395 14.88 -1.85 -0.91
C LEU A 395 16.19 -2.01 -0.12
N ARG A 396 17.33 -1.69 -0.75
CA ARG A 396 18.65 -1.68 -0.08
C ARG A 396 18.69 -0.73 1.11
N PHE A 397 18.05 0.44 1.03
CA PHE A 397 17.97 1.42 2.12
C PHE A 397 17.34 0.83 3.40
N TRP A 398 16.30 0.00 3.26
CA TRP A 398 15.65 -0.68 4.38
C TRP A 398 16.38 -1.95 4.83
N LEU A 399 16.88 -2.75 3.88
CA LEU A 399 17.69 -3.96 4.18
C LEU A 399 18.98 -3.61 4.91
N ASN A 400 19.67 -2.53 4.52
CA ASN A 400 20.85 -1.98 5.19
C ASN A 400 20.55 -1.60 6.66
N ARG A 401 19.32 -1.16 6.96
CA ARG A 401 18.87 -0.80 8.32
C ARG A 401 18.53 -2.00 9.20
N GLY A 402 18.54 -3.22 8.67
CA GLY A 402 18.27 -4.44 9.43
C GLY A 402 16.84 -4.98 9.32
N VAL A 403 16.05 -4.50 8.35
CA VAL A 403 14.77 -5.15 7.99
C VAL A 403 15.04 -6.58 7.52
N ASP A 404 14.25 -7.54 8.01
CA ASP A 404 14.45 -8.98 7.80
C ASP A 404 13.75 -9.51 6.54
N GLY A 405 13.00 -8.67 5.84
CA GLY A 405 12.32 -9.07 4.61
C GLY A 405 11.28 -8.08 4.11
N ILE A 406 10.69 -8.40 2.97
CA ILE A 406 9.76 -7.54 2.24
C ILE A 406 8.52 -8.35 1.85
N ARG A 407 7.33 -7.78 2.08
CA ARG A 407 6.09 -8.17 1.40
C ARG A 407 5.86 -7.19 0.25
N PHE A 408 5.74 -7.69 -0.97
CA PHE A 408 5.45 -6.86 -2.13
C PHE A 408 3.95 -6.75 -2.38
N ASP A 409 3.49 -5.50 -2.49
CA ASP A 409 2.11 -5.15 -2.80
C ASP A 409 1.78 -5.33 -4.28
N ALA A 410 0.52 -5.64 -4.57
CA ALA A 410 -0.08 -5.51 -5.90
C ALA A 410 0.71 -6.16 -7.05
N THR A 411 1.41 -7.28 -6.81
CA THR A 411 2.38 -7.80 -7.79
C THR A 411 1.76 -8.41 -9.03
N GLY A 412 0.43 -8.59 -9.02
CA GLY A 412 -0.34 -8.94 -10.21
C GLY A 412 -0.39 -7.82 -11.26
N VAL A 413 -0.24 -6.54 -10.91
CA VAL A 413 -0.57 -5.40 -11.79
C VAL A 413 0.62 -4.54 -12.23
N LEU A 414 1.86 -5.02 -12.04
CA LEU A 414 3.11 -4.26 -12.26
C LEU A 414 3.36 -3.79 -13.70
N PHE A 415 2.74 -4.43 -14.68
CA PHE A 415 2.86 -4.05 -16.08
C PHE A 415 1.50 -4.07 -16.77
N GLU A 416 1.28 -3.09 -17.63
CA GLU A 416 0.13 -2.95 -18.50
C GLU A 416 0.52 -3.15 -19.97
N ASN A 417 -0.31 -3.89 -20.71
CA ASN A 417 -0.08 -4.26 -22.11
C ASN A 417 -1.25 -3.90 -23.05
N GLY A 418 -2.30 -3.26 -22.54
CA GLY A 418 -3.43 -2.79 -23.35
C GLY A 418 -4.81 -2.91 -22.69
N PRO A 419 -5.90 -2.71 -23.46
CA PRO A 419 -7.26 -2.85 -22.97
C PRO A 419 -7.51 -4.26 -22.40
N GLY A 420 -7.82 -4.34 -21.10
CA GLY A 420 -8.05 -5.62 -20.43
C GLY A 420 -6.78 -6.47 -20.20
N GLN A 421 -5.59 -5.89 -20.37
CA GLN A 421 -4.29 -6.51 -20.08
C GLN A 421 -3.58 -5.67 -19.00
N TRP A 422 -4.20 -5.61 -17.82
CA TRP A 422 -3.79 -4.80 -16.66
C TRP A 422 -3.30 -5.65 -15.48
N SER A 423 -3.45 -6.98 -15.54
CA SER A 423 -2.96 -7.92 -14.54
C SER A 423 -2.32 -9.15 -15.16
N GLU A 424 -1.52 -9.85 -14.36
CA GLU A 424 -0.89 -11.13 -14.63
C GLU A 424 -0.13 -11.14 -15.97
N GLN A 425 0.64 -10.06 -16.19
CA GLN A 425 1.47 -9.90 -17.37
C GLN A 425 2.81 -10.62 -17.19
N PRO A 426 3.36 -11.26 -18.24
CA PRO A 426 4.54 -12.11 -18.12
C PRO A 426 5.81 -11.34 -17.70
N GLU A 427 5.86 -10.02 -17.87
CA GLU A 427 6.93 -9.16 -17.37
C GLU A 427 6.98 -9.04 -15.83
N ASN A 428 5.88 -9.32 -15.11
CA ASN A 428 5.85 -9.31 -13.65
C ASN A 428 6.90 -10.28 -13.08
N HIS A 429 6.99 -11.50 -13.62
CA HIS A 429 7.83 -12.56 -13.09
C HIS A 429 9.34 -12.27 -13.12
N PRO A 430 9.98 -11.92 -14.25
CA PRO A 430 11.43 -11.65 -14.28
C PRO A 430 11.82 -10.44 -13.42
N LEU A 431 10.98 -9.40 -13.33
CA LEU A 431 11.22 -8.26 -12.44
C LEU A 431 11.21 -8.70 -10.97
N LEU A 432 10.22 -9.49 -10.56
CA LEU A 432 10.12 -10.01 -9.20
C LEU A 432 11.23 -10.99 -8.85
N ALA A 433 11.68 -11.82 -9.81
CA ALA A 433 12.82 -12.71 -9.63
C ALA A 433 14.13 -11.94 -9.40
N GLU A 434 14.36 -10.86 -10.15
CA GLU A 434 15.53 -10.01 -9.99
C GLU A 434 15.52 -9.25 -8.65
N ILE A 435 14.35 -8.73 -8.26
CA ILE A 435 14.15 -8.06 -6.97
C ILE A 435 14.30 -9.04 -5.79
N ARG A 436 13.79 -10.27 -5.93
CA ARG A 436 13.99 -11.35 -4.97
C ARG A 436 15.46 -11.70 -4.82
N SER A 437 16.20 -11.82 -5.93
CA SER A 437 17.65 -12.07 -5.90
C SER A 437 18.39 -10.99 -5.11
N LEU A 438 18.02 -9.71 -5.25
CA LEU A 438 18.57 -8.61 -4.45
C LEU A 438 18.33 -8.81 -2.95
N ILE A 439 17.17 -9.33 -2.54
CA ILE A 439 16.86 -9.61 -1.13
C ILE A 439 17.62 -10.86 -0.63
N ASP A 440 17.68 -11.91 -1.44
CA ASP A 440 18.37 -13.16 -1.12
C ASP A 440 19.89 -12.92 -0.92
N ASP A 441 20.50 -11.99 -1.68
CA ASP A 441 21.91 -11.57 -1.55
C ASP A 441 22.28 -10.97 -0.17
N TYR A 442 21.32 -10.41 0.58
CA TYR A 442 21.56 -9.93 1.95
C TYR A 442 21.69 -11.06 2.97
N GLY A 443 21.27 -12.28 2.62
CA GLY A 443 21.30 -13.45 3.47
C GLY A 443 20.28 -13.43 4.62
N ASN A 444 19.69 -14.60 4.91
CA ASN A 444 18.71 -14.81 5.98
C ASN A 444 17.48 -13.87 5.94
N ARG A 445 17.18 -13.31 4.76
CA ARG A 445 16.02 -12.46 4.51
C ARG A 445 14.83 -13.25 4.00
N TYR A 446 13.66 -12.62 4.01
CA TYR A 446 12.41 -13.18 3.50
C TYR A 446 11.79 -12.28 2.45
N ALA A 447 11.22 -12.88 1.40
CA ALA A 447 10.42 -12.18 0.40
C ALA A 447 9.11 -12.95 0.19
N ILE A 448 8.01 -12.23 0.03
CA ILE A 448 6.69 -12.77 -0.32
C ILE A 448 5.90 -11.75 -1.14
N CYS A 449 5.10 -12.20 -2.10
CA CYS A 449 4.28 -11.35 -2.95
C CYS A 449 2.77 -11.48 -2.69
N GLU A 450 2.04 -10.45 -3.11
CA GLU A 450 0.59 -10.49 -3.31
C GLU A 450 0.22 -10.55 -4.80
N SER A 451 -0.14 -11.75 -5.27
CA SER A 451 -1.04 -11.94 -6.41
C SER A 451 -2.24 -12.75 -5.92
N PRO A 452 -3.42 -12.13 -5.74
CA PRO A 452 -4.61 -12.84 -5.28
C PRO A 452 -5.38 -13.55 -6.41
N ASP A 453 -5.21 -13.10 -7.65
CA ASP A 453 -5.92 -13.62 -8.82
C ASP A 453 -5.25 -14.87 -9.41
N ALA A 454 -3.91 -14.94 -9.41
CA ALA A 454 -3.13 -16.05 -9.96
C ALA A 454 -1.93 -16.50 -9.08
N PRO A 455 -2.11 -16.79 -7.77
CA PRO A 455 -1.00 -17.05 -6.86
C PRO A 455 -0.10 -18.22 -7.29
N ASP A 456 -0.64 -19.27 -7.91
CA ASP A 456 0.13 -20.42 -8.40
C ASP A 456 1.21 -20.05 -9.44
N GLU A 457 1.10 -18.90 -10.11
CA GLU A 457 2.05 -18.43 -11.12
C GLU A 457 3.28 -17.72 -10.52
N TYR A 458 3.24 -17.36 -9.22
CA TYR A 458 4.29 -16.58 -8.54
C TYR A 458 5.23 -17.40 -7.65
N VAL A 459 4.97 -18.70 -7.48
CA VAL A 459 5.77 -19.59 -6.62
C VAL A 459 7.08 -20.07 -7.25
N SER A 460 7.31 -19.81 -8.53
CA SER A 460 8.52 -20.24 -9.23
C SER A 460 9.74 -19.39 -8.84
N GLU A 461 10.93 -20.00 -8.91
CA GLU A 461 12.20 -19.27 -8.72
C GLU A 461 12.45 -18.24 -9.84
N ASP A 462 11.86 -18.43 -11.02
CA ASP A 462 11.83 -17.45 -12.13
C ASP A 462 10.79 -16.32 -11.89
N SER A 463 10.22 -16.26 -10.68
CA SER A 463 9.27 -15.26 -10.22
C SER A 463 9.57 -14.90 -8.74
N CYS A 464 8.55 -14.49 -7.98
CA CYS A 464 8.68 -14.10 -6.57
C CYS A 464 9.07 -15.25 -5.62
N GLY A 465 8.96 -16.52 -6.04
CA GLY A 465 9.32 -17.69 -5.27
C GLY A 465 8.44 -17.98 -4.04
N ARG A 466 7.68 -17.00 -3.53
CA ARG A 466 6.70 -17.13 -2.44
C ARG A 466 5.55 -16.13 -2.60
N VAL A 467 4.34 -16.56 -2.29
CA VAL A 467 3.10 -15.80 -2.49
C VAL A 467 2.03 -16.31 -1.53
N PHE A 468 1.16 -15.46 -1.00
CA PHE A 468 0.11 -15.95 -0.09
C PHE A 468 -0.83 -16.94 -0.79
N ALA A 469 -1.29 -17.95 -0.04
CA ALA A 469 -2.25 -18.96 -0.53
C ALA A 469 -3.68 -18.40 -0.63
N PHE A 470 -3.87 -17.33 -1.40
CA PHE A 470 -5.18 -16.74 -1.65
C PHE A 470 -6.15 -17.75 -2.30
N GLY A 471 -7.43 -17.57 -2.06
CA GLY A 471 -8.47 -18.57 -2.35
C GLY A 471 -8.56 -19.68 -1.31
N HIS A 472 -7.44 -20.16 -0.76
CA HIS A 472 -7.46 -21.29 0.18
C HIS A 472 -8.05 -20.96 1.55
N GLN A 473 -8.04 -19.69 1.99
CA GLN A 473 -8.71 -19.26 3.22
C GLN A 473 -10.20 -19.63 3.20
N TRP A 474 -10.85 -19.55 2.04
CA TRP A 474 -12.24 -19.98 1.85
C TRP A 474 -12.38 -21.49 1.99
N THR A 475 -11.49 -22.27 1.39
CA THR A 475 -11.51 -23.74 1.47
C THR A 475 -11.31 -24.26 2.89
N ILE A 476 -10.53 -23.55 3.72
CA ILE A 476 -10.33 -23.84 5.15
C ILE A 476 -11.59 -23.47 5.95
N ARG A 477 -12.11 -22.24 5.78
CA ARG A 477 -13.35 -21.76 6.42
C ARG A 477 -14.54 -22.69 6.12
N ASP A 478 -14.69 -23.11 4.86
CA ASP A 478 -15.77 -24.00 4.44
C ASP A 478 -15.56 -25.45 4.87
N SER A 479 -14.32 -25.93 4.99
CA SER A 479 -14.05 -27.26 5.60
C SER A 479 -14.55 -27.30 7.05
N ALA A 480 -14.26 -26.25 7.82
CA ALA A 480 -14.73 -26.10 9.20
C ALA A 480 -16.27 -25.97 9.29
N ARG A 481 -16.85 -25.05 8.51
CA ARG A 481 -18.30 -24.76 8.48
C ARG A 481 -19.13 -25.95 7.98
N ASN A 482 -18.70 -26.62 6.92
CA ASN A 482 -19.43 -27.75 6.34
C ASN A 482 -19.09 -29.08 7.02
N ARG A 483 -18.11 -29.08 7.94
CA ARG A 483 -17.69 -30.26 8.74
C ARG A 483 -17.23 -31.41 7.85
N SER A 484 -16.61 -31.05 6.74
CA SER A 484 -16.38 -31.88 5.55
C SER A 484 -15.23 -31.28 4.75
N LEU A 485 -14.11 -31.99 4.65
CA LEU A 485 -12.87 -31.49 4.09
C LEU A 485 -13.02 -31.15 2.59
N HIS A 486 -12.74 -29.89 2.25
CA HIS A 486 -12.96 -29.32 0.91
C HIS A 486 -11.91 -29.80 -0.11
N THR A 487 -12.32 -30.11 -1.35
CA THR A 487 -11.43 -30.63 -2.41
C THR A 487 -10.22 -29.73 -2.67
N GLY A 488 -10.43 -28.41 -2.77
CA GLY A 488 -9.33 -27.45 -3.00
C GLY A 488 -8.32 -27.39 -1.85
N LEU A 489 -8.73 -27.73 -0.63
CA LEU A 489 -7.79 -27.85 0.50
C LEU A 489 -7.01 -29.17 0.42
N VAL A 490 -7.66 -30.27 0.05
CA VAL A 490 -6.97 -31.57 -0.19
C VAL A 490 -5.94 -31.44 -1.30
N GLN A 491 -6.28 -30.75 -2.40
CA GLN A 491 -5.34 -30.48 -3.50
C GLN A 491 -4.12 -29.69 -3.00
N GLN A 492 -4.35 -28.59 -2.28
CA GLN A 492 -3.24 -27.76 -1.78
C GLN A 492 -2.39 -28.46 -0.71
N LEU A 493 -2.99 -29.25 0.17
CA LEU A 493 -2.25 -30.03 1.17
C LEU A 493 -1.40 -31.16 0.57
N ASN A 494 -1.68 -31.59 -0.66
CA ASN A 494 -0.84 -32.51 -1.42
C ASN A 494 0.10 -31.81 -2.43
N SER A 495 0.00 -30.49 -2.61
CA SER A 495 0.86 -29.74 -3.53
C SER A 495 2.25 -29.49 -2.92
N ALA A 496 3.30 -29.65 -3.73
CA ALA A 496 4.65 -29.23 -3.35
C ALA A 496 4.76 -27.70 -3.24
N GLN A 497 3.97 -26.95 -4.02
CA GLN A 497 3.93 -25.47 -3.99
C GLN A 497 3.47 -24.92 -2.64
N ARG A 498 2.79 -25.73 -1.81
CA ARG A 498 2.40 -25.39 -0.42
C ARG A 498 3.57 -24.83 0.42
N LEU A 499 4.80 -25.33 0.19
CA LEU A 499 6.02 -24.86 0.87
C LEU A 499 6.32 -23.37 0.60
N HIS A 500 5.82 -22.85 -0.51
CA HIS A 500 6.00 -21.48 -1.01
C HIS A 500 4.73 -20.63 -0.82
N MET A 501 3.64 -21.25 -0.37
CA MET A 501 2.30 -20.67 -0.30
C MET A 501 1.75 -20.71 1.13
N PRO A 502 2.17 -19.78 2.00
CA PRO A 502 1.69 -19.74 3.37
C PRO A 502 0.18 -19.46 3.45
N PHE A 503 -0.49 -20.13 4.39
CA PHE A 503 -1.91 -19.90 4.64
C PHE A 503 -2.12 -18.63 5.46
N ILE A 504 -3.15 -17.89 5.07
CA ILE A 504 -3.83 -16.87 5.86
C ILE A 504 -5.27 -17.32 6.13
N LEU A 505 -5.91 -16.79 7.17
CA LEU A 505 -7.37 -16.83 7.30
C LEU A 505 -8.01 -15.50 6.92
N SER A 506 -7.40 -14.37 7.26
CA SER A 506 -7.71 -13.02 6.78
C SER A 506 -6.45 -12.16 6.67
N ASN A 507 -6.58 -10.99 6.06
CA ASN A 507 -5.61 -9.89 6.12
C ASN A 507 -6.37 -8.56 6.34
N HIS A 508 -5.75 -7.44 6.01
CA HIS A 508 -6.32 -6.09 6.10
C HIS A 508 -7.30 -5.70 4.97
N ASP A 509 -7.56 -6.58 3.99
CA ASP A 509 -8.31 -6.27 2.77
C ASP A 509 -9.52 -7.19 2.55
N SER A 510 -10.61 -6.60 2.08
CA SER A 510 -11.91 -7.26 1.98
C SER A 510 -12.02 -8.29 0.87
N PHE A 511 -11.10 -8.31 -0.10
CA PHE A 511 -11.00 -9.39 -1.09
C PHE A 511 -10.57 -10.72 -0.45
N ALA A 512 -9.76 -10.68 0.60
CA ALA A 512 -9.39 -11.87 1.37
C ALA A 512 -10.53 -12.34 2.30
N GLY A 513 -11.47 -11.44 2.62
CA GLY A 513 -12.72 -11.71 3.34
C GLY A 513 -12.89 -10.91 4.63
N SER A 514 -14.05 -11.08 5.28
CA SER A 514 -14.26 -10.57 6.65
C SER A 514 -13.33 -11.24 7.66
N ARG A 515 -13.08 -10.61 8.81
CA ARG A 515 -12.39 -11.25 9.93
C ARG A 515 -13.09 -12.57 10.30
N PRO A 516 -12.38 -13.69 10.59
CA PRO A 516 -13.00 -15.01 10.71
C PRO A 516 -14.10 -15.09 11.78
N ALA A 517 -13.99 -14.31 12.85
CA ALA A 517 -14.98 -14.23 13.93
C ALA A 517 -16.33 -13.60 13.50
N THR A 518 -16.40 -12.96 12.33
CA THR A 518 -17.66 -12.50 11.72
C THR A 518 -18.38 -13.61 10.95
N ASP A 519 -17.63 -14.59 10.41
CA ASP A 519 -18.13 -15.60 9.45
C ASP A 519 -18.23 -17.03 10.00
N LEU A 520 -17.59 -17.30 11.14
CA LEU A 520 -17.48 -18.62 11.78
C LEU A 520 -17.95 -18.57 13.23
N THR A 521 -18.55 -19.67 13.70
CA THR A 521 -18.69 -19.88 15.16
C THR A 521 -17.33 -20.13 15.81
N LEU A 522 -17.20 -19.89 17.12
CA LEU A 522 -15.94 -20.09 17.84
C LEU A 522 -15.35 -21.51 17.70
N ALA A 523 -16.21 -22.54 17.59
CA ALA A 523 -15.77 -23.92 17.42
C ALA A 523 -15.28 -24.20 15.98
N GLU A 524 -15.96 -23.67 14.96
CA GLU A 524 -15.51 -23.72 13.56
C GLU A 524 -14.18 -22.94 13.39
N TYR A 525 -14.04 -21.80 14.06
CA TYR A 525 -12.84 -20.97 14.00
C TYR A 525 -11.62 -21.65 14.65
N ARG A 526 -11.80 -22.40 15.75
CA ARG A 526 -10.71 -23.19 16.36
C ARG A 526 -10.12 -24.23 15.41
N VAL A 527 -10.95 -24.95 14.66
CA VAL A 527 -10.45 -25.94 13.69
C VAL A 527 -9.90 -25.29 12.42
N ALA A 528 -10.48 -24.17 11.98
CA ALA A 528 -9.93 -23.40 10.86
C ALA A 528 -8.52 -22.84 11.16
N SER A 529 -8.32 -22.25 12.34
CA SER A 529 -7.01 -21.75 12.80
C SER A 529 -6.01 -22.89 13.02
N ALA A 530 -6.44 -24.02 13.59
CA ALA A 530 -5.57 -25.20 13.71
C ALA A 530 -5.11 -25.74 12.35
N ILE A 531 -5.97 -25.75 11.32
CA ILE A 531 -5.58 -26.11 9.95
C ILE A 531 -4.56 -25.09 9.41
N ALA A 532 -4.90 -23.80 9.41
CA ALA A 532 -4.04 -22.76 8.85
C ALA A 532 -2.64 -22.74 9.49
N ILE A 533 -2.57 -22.86 10.82
CA ILE A 533 -1.32 -22.80 11.58
C ILE A 533 -0.50 -24.09 11.49
N LEU A 534 -1.11 -25.27 11.60
CA LEU A 534 -0.35 -26.53 11.65
C LEU A 534 -0.05 -27.11 10.26
N ALA A 535 -0.85 -26.79 9.24
CA ALA A 535 -0.67 -27.30 7.88
C ALA A 535 0.10 -26.34 6.94
N SER A 536 0.25 -25.06 7.30
CA SER A 536 1.24 -24.16 6.68
C SER A 536 2.62 -24.42 7.26
N ASP A 537 3.68 -24.24 6.46
CA ASP A 537 5.06 -24.29 6.95
C ASP A 537 5.48 -22.95 7.57
N THR A 538 4.86 -21.84 7.12
CA THR A 538 5.12 -20.48 7.60
C THR A 538 3.78 -19.72 7.74
N PRO A 539 2.97 -19.97 8.78
CA PRO A 539 1.62 -19.41 8.86
C PRO A 539 1.62 -17.90 9.10
N PHE A 540 0.68 -17.20 8.47
CA PHE A 540 0.40 -15.78 8.67
C PHE A 540 -0.98 -15.58 9.29
N THR A 541 -1.12 -14.58 10.16
CA THR A 541 -2.36 -14.28 10.90
C THR A 541 -2.49 -12.78 11.10
N TYR A 542 -3.68 -12.22 10.91
CA TYR A 542 -3.91 -10.78 11.09
C TYR A 542 -4.15 -10.41 12.55
N TYR A 543 -3.61 -9.29 13.04
CA TYR A 543 -3.75 -8.89 14.45
C TYR A 543 -5.22 -8.89 14.90
N GLY A 544 -5.48 -9.41 16.10
CA GLY A 544 -6.83 -9.56 16.63
C GLY A 544 -7.57 -10.82 16.18
N GLU A 545 -7.02 -11.61 15.24
CA GLU A 545 -7.52 -12.96 14.97
C GLU A 545 -7.43 -13.85 16.22
N GLU A 546 -6.34 -13.76 16.98
CA GLU A 546 -6.06 -14.58 18.15
C GLU A 546 -7.04 -14.36 19.31
N ILE A 547 -7.62 -13.15 19.41
CA ILE A 547 -8.71 -12.83 20.35
C ILE A 547 -10.10 -12.90 19.70
N GLY A 548 -10.19 -13.06 18.38
CA GLY A 548 -11.44 -13.14 17.64
C GLY A 548 -12.18 -11.81 17.49
N MET A 549 -11.45 -10.73 17.19
CA MET A 549 -12.04 -9.46 16.75
C MET A 549 -12.92 -9.70 15.52
N ALA A 550 -14.14 -9.16 15.56
CA ALA A 550 -15.02 -9.07 14.39
C ALA A 550 -14.69 -7.80 13.58
N ASN A 551 -15.32 -7.65 12.41
CA ASN A 551 -15.30 -6.38 11.68
C ASN A 551 -15.83 -5.22 12.55
N GLY A 552 -15.42 -3.99 12.22
CA GLY A 552 -16.06 -2.75 12.66
C GLY A 552 -17.44 -2.54 12.03
N SER A 553 -18.03 -1.38 12.31
CA SER A 553 -19.34 -0.98 11.75
C SER A 553 -19.29 -0.55 10.28
N GLN A 554 -18.10 -0.23 9.76
CA GLN A 554 -17.89 0.12 8.36
C GLN A 554 -17.76 -1.14 7.49
N SER A 555 -18.22 -1.06 6.24
CA SER A 555 -18.07 -2.11 5.23
C SER A 555 -16.71 -2.04 4.52
N GLY A 556 -16.26 -3.15 3.94
CA GLY A 556 -14.99 -3.22 3.22
C GLY A 556 -13.78 -3.12 4.15
N ASP A 557 -12.64 -2.73 3.60
CA ASP A 557 -11.34 -2.73 4.30
C ASP A 557 -11.31 -1.86 5.58
N PRO A 558 -11.95 -0.68 5.65
CA PRO A 558 -12.07 0.08 6.90
C PRO A 558 -12.73 -0.70 8.05
N GLY A 559 -13.58 -1.69 7.73
CA GLY A 559 -14.16 -2.62 8.70
C GLY A 559 -13.17 -3.66 9.25
N LEU A 560 -12.09 -3.97 8.53
CA LEU A 560 -11.05 -4.90 8.96
C LEU A 560 -9.99 -4.20 9.80
N ARG A 561 -9.66 -2.97 9.37
CA ARG A 561 -8.62 -2.08 9.88
C ARG A 561 -9.07 -1.25 11.11
N THR A 562 -9.68 -1.91 12.10
CA THR A 562 -10.15 -1.28 13.36
C THR A 562 -9.11 -1.37 14.48
N PRO A 563 -9.09 -0.44 15.44
CA PRO A 563 -8.13 -0.48 16.54
C PRO A 563 -8.20 -1.76 17.37
N MET A 564 -7.03 -2.26 17.79
CA MET A 564 -6.84 -3.51 18.50
C MET A 564 -7.55 -3.54 19.85
N SER A 565 -8.23 -4.65 20.14
CA SER A 565 -9.04 -4.82 21.34
C SER A 565 -8.20 -5.30 22.53
N TRP A 566 -7.51 -4.39 23.22
CA TRP A 566 -6.73 -4.73 24.43
C TRP A 566 -7.62 -4.97 25.67
N THR A 567 -8.69 -4.20 25.82
CA THR A 567 -9.63 -4.24 26.95
C THR A 567 -11.08 -4.14 26.49
N ALA A 568 -12.03 -4.41 27.39
CA ALA A 568 -13.47 -4.31 27.12
C ALA A 568 -14.02 -2.86 27.03
N ASN A 569 -13.16 -1.83 27.07
CA ASN A 569 -13.59 -0.44 27.00
C ASN A 569 -14.20 -0.11 25.63
N THR A 570 -15.50 0.16 25.57
CA THR A 570 -16.24 0.43 24.33
C THR A 570 -15.99 1.80 23.71
N SER A 571 -15.19 2.67 24.36
CA SER A 571 -14.82 3.99 23.83
C SER A 571 -13.42 4.02 23.22
N ASN A 572 -12.46 3.28 23.77
CA ASN A 572 -11.07 3.30 23.30
C ASN A 572 -10.35 1.94 23.25
N ALA A 573 -11.03 0.84 23.61
CA ALA A 573 -10.50 -0.53 23.66
C ALA A 573 -9.20 -0.74 24.47
N GLY A 574 -8.72 0.24 25.24
CA GLY A 574 -7.35 0.24 25.78
C GLY A 574 -6.25 0.38 24.71
N PHE A 575 -6.63 0.68 23.47
CA PHE A 575 -5.74 1.01 22.36
C PHE A 575 -5.11 2.39 22.56
N THR A 576 -5.92 3.41 22.88
CA THR A 576 -5.51 4.81 23.15
C THR A 576 -6.03 5.29 24.49
N THR A 577 -5.47 6.39 25.02
CA THR A 577 -6.05 7.17 26.13
C THR A 577 -7.08 8.21 25.67
N ALA A 578 -7.11 8.54 24.37
CA ALA A 578 -7.98 9.56 23.78
C ALA A 578 -9.12 8.94 22.93
N THR A 579 -9.48 9.60 21.82
CA THR A 579 -10.47 9.09 20.85
C THR A 579 -9.73 8.36 19.73
N PRO A 580 -9.99 7.06 19.48
CA PRO A 580 -9.35 6.36 18.38
C PRO A 580 -9.68 7.00 17.03
N TYR A 581 -8.70 7.05 16.12
CA TYR A 581 -8.85 7.60 14.76
C TYR A 581 -9.97 6.93 13.93
N ARG A 582 -10.35 5.69 14.28
CA ARG A 582 -11.41 4.91 13.64
C ARG A 582 -12.24 4.15 14.66
N GLY A 583 -13.52 3.92 14.32
CA GLY A 583 -14.44 3.12 15.14
C GLY A 583 -13.91 1.70 15.44
N LEU A 584 -14.20 1.23 16.65
CA LEU A 584 -13.73 -0.06 17.18
C LEU A 584 -14.42 -1.27 16.53
N SER A 585 -13.84 -2.46 16.73
CA SER A 585 -14.47 -3.74 16.41
C SER A 585 -15.82 -3.89 17.12
N THR A 586 -16.83 -4.40 16.39
CA THR A 586 -18.22 -4.52 16.89
C THR A 586 -18.38 -5.42 18.11
N ASN A 587 -17.40 -6.29 18.41
CA ASN A 587 -17.45 -7.23 19.53
C ASN A 587 -16.45 -6.93 20.67
N VAL A 588 -15.81 -5.76 20.69
CA VAL A 588 -14.76 -5.32 21.64
C VAL A 588 -15.07 -5.63 23.12
N ALA A 589 -16.32 -5.41 23.57
CA ALA A 589 -16.75 -5.67 24.94
C ALA A 589 -16.62 -7.15 25.37
N SER A 590 -16.57 -8.07 24.41
CA SER A 590 -16.52 -9.53 24.62
C SER A 590 -15.27 -10.21 24.05
N ARG A 591 -14.55 -9.54 23.12
CA ARG A 591 -13.36 -10.05 22.45
C ARG A 591 -12.24 -9.04 22.56
N ASN A 592 -11.48 -9.19 23.63
CA ASN A 592 -10.29 -8.39 23.94
C ASN A 592 -9.25 -9.24 24.67
N VAL A 593 -8.00 -8.78 24.71
CA VAL A 593 -6.86 -9.47 25.35
C VAL A 593 -7.11 -9.68 26.84
N ALA A 594 -7.46 -8.61 27.58
CA ALA A 594 -7.65 -8.66 29.03
C ALA A 594 -8.75 -9.66 29.50
N ALA A 595 -9.73 -9.97 28.65
CA ALA A 595 -10.77 -10.96 28.92
C ALA A 595 -10.39 -12.41 28.57
N GLN A 596 -9.24 -12.64 27.94
CA GLN A 596 -8.84 -13.95 27.40
C GLN A 596 -7.46 -14.44 27.84
N GLU A 597 -6.58 -13.54 28.28
CA GLU A 597 -5.24 -13.88 28.74
C GLU A 597 -5.27 -14.66 30.07
N GLY A 598 -4.60 -15.81 30.09
CA GLY A 598 -4.59 -16.76 31.19
C GLY A 598 -5.92 -17.51 31.38
N VAL A 599 -6.93 -17.26 30.54
CA VAL A 599 -8.25 -17.88 30.64
C VAL A 599 -8.24 -19.21 29.89
N ALA A 600 -8.20 -20.31 30.65
CA ALA A 600 -8.21 -21.66 30.10
C ALA A 600 -9.37 -21.87 29.10
N GLY A 601 -9.03 -22.26 27.87
CA GLY A 601 -10.04 -22.42 26.81
C GLY A 601 -10.55 -21.11 26.19
N SER A 602 -9.85 -19.97 26.36
CA SER A 602 -10.06 -18.80 25.50
C SER A 602 -9.56 -19.06 24.06
N LEU A 603 -9.80 -18.13 23.13
CA LEU A 603 -9.23 -18.24 21.79
C LEU A 603 -7.74 -17.85 21.79
N LEU A 604 -7.36 -16.90 22.64
CA LEU A 604 -5.97 -16.46 22.81
C LEU A 604 -5.07 -17.62 23.26
N GLU A 605 -5.49 -18.38 24.28
CA GLU A 605 -4.72 -19.55 24.73
C GLU A 605 -4.70 -20.68 23.69
N HIS A 606 -5.69 -20.76 22.80
CA HIS A 606 -5.70 -21.71 21.68
C HIS A 606 -4.65 -21.34 20.63
N TYR A 607 -4.60 -20.08 20.18
CA TYR A 607 -3.56 -19.59 19.28
C TYR A 607 -2.16 -19.72 19.91
N ARG A 608 -2.01 -19.29 21.18
CA ARG A 608 -0.77 -19.42 21.96
C ARG A 608 -0.28 -20.87 22.00
N SER A 609 -1.17 -21.82 22.28
CA SER A 609 -0.83 -23.25 22.29
C SER A 609 -0.34 -23.73 20.92
N LEU A 610 -0.97 -23.32 19.82
CA LEU A 610 -0.57 -23.72 18.46
C LEU A 610 0.82 -23.16 18.06
N TYR A 611 1.09 -21.88 18.37
CA TYR A 611 2.37 -21.26 18.03
C TYR A 611 3.53 -21.73 18.92
N GLN A 612 3.32 -21.82 20.24
CA GLN A 612 4.33 -22.35 21.16
C GLN A 612 4.67 -23.81 20.82
N LEU A 613 3.68 -24.61 20.42
CA LEU A 613 3.89 -25.98 19.95
C LEU A 613 4.77 -26.01 18.69
N ARG A 614 4.54 -25.14 17.70
CA ARG A 614 5.41 -25.02 16.50
C ARG A 614 6.83 -24.57 16.84
N ASN A 615 6.98 -23.66 17.81
CA ASN A 615 8.29 -23.18 18.26
C ASN A 615 9.08 -24.28 19.01
N GLN A 616 8.38 -25.11 19.80
CA GLN A 616 9.00 -26.16 20.62
C GLN A 616 9.36 -27.42 19.81
N TYR A 617 8.58 -27.80 18.80
CA TYR A 617 8.76 -29.04 18.04
C TYR A 617 9.07 -28.75 16.56
N PRO A 618 10.36 -28.73 16.15
CA PRO A 618 10.80 -28.39 14.79
C PRO A 618 10.10 -29.15 13.65
N VAL A 619 9.68 -30.40 13.90
CA VAL A 619 8.91 -31.23 12.95
C VAL A 619 7.58 -30.60 12.54
N LEU A 620 6.95 -29.77 13.40
CA LEU A 620 5.68 -29.12 13.07
C LEU A 620 5.83 -27.91 12.16
N ALA A 621 7.01 -27.27 12.16
CA ALA A 621 7.31 -26.14 11.29
C ALA A 621 8.01 -26.55 9.98
N MET A 622 9.00 -27.45 10.07
CA MET A 622 9.88 -27.81 8.94
C MET A 622 9.71 -29.26 8.44
N GLY A 623 8.90 -30.09 9.11
CA GLY A 623 8.70 -31.48 8.72
C GLY A 623 7.79 -31.62 7.50
N GLU A 624 8.17 -32.48 6.56
CA GLU A 624 7.40 -32.82 5.36
C GLU A 624 5.98 -33.28 5.74
N LEU A 625 4.96 -32.60 5.21
CA LEU A 625 3.56 -32.91 5.44
C LEU A 625 3.07 -34.01 4.49
N GLN A 626 2.54 -35.10 5.04
CA GLN A 626 1.82 -36.13 4.30
C GLN A 626 0.35 -36.15 4.75
N LEU A 627 -0.57 -35.76 3.87
CA LEU A 627 -2.01 -35.80 4.13
C LEU A 627 -2.53 -37.25 4.13
N GLN A 628 -3.42 -37.55 5.07
CA GLN A 628 -4.05 -38.87 5.22
C GLN A 628 -5.59 -38.81 5.10
N SER A 629 -6.18 -37.62 5.20
CA SER A 629 -7.61 -37.40 4.93
C SER A 629 -7.91 -37.09 3.48
N ASN A 630 -9.11 -37.47 3.05
CA ASN A 630 -9.64 -37.29 1.71
C ASN A 630 -10.77 -36.26 1.69
N THR A 631 -11.13 -35.79 0.50
CA THR A 631 -12.30 -34.94 0.26
C THR A 631 -13.55 -35.55 0.90
N GLY A 632 -14.34 -34.72 1.60
CA GLY A 632 -15.56 -35.15 2.25
C GLY A 632 -15.37 -35.82 3.62
N ASN A 633 -14.14 -36.03 4.09
CA ASN A 633 -13.90 -36.52 5.45
C ASN A 633 -14.31 -35.47 6.49
N SER A 634 -14.93 -35.90 7.59
CA SER A 634 -15.34 -35.05 8.71
C SER A 634 -14.19 -34.71 9.67
N HIS A 635 -12.95 -34.82 9.20
CA HIS A 635 -11.71 -34.65 9.93
C HIS A 635 -10.57 -34.34 8.95
N VAL A 636 -9.47 -33.82 9.49
CA VAL A 636 -8.19 -33.63 8.78
C VAL A 636 -7.11 -34.32 9.60
N VAL A 637 -6.48 -35.33 9.01
CA VAL A 637 -5.32 -36.04 9.59
C VAL A 637 -4.16 -35.90 8.63
N PHE A 638 -3.01 -35.52 9.15
CA PHE A 638 -1.73 -35.51 8.43
C PHE A 638 -0.58 -35.84 9.36
N ARG A 639 0.45 -36.49 8.81
CA ARG A 639 1.75 -36.67 9.45
C ARG A 639 2.68 -35.53 9.04
N ARG A 640 3.56 -35.09 9.93
CA ARG A 640 4.77 -34.35 9.59
C ARG A 640 6.00 -35.17 9.96
N THR A 641 6.99 -35.20 9.08
CA THR A 641 8.22 -35.99 9.26
C THR A 641 9.46 -35.12 9.04
N LEU A 642 10.40 -35.17 9.98
CA LEU A 642 11.73 -34.56 9.91
C LEU A 642 12.75 -35.64 10.29
N ALA A 643 14.04 -35.45 9.97
CA ALA A 643 15.08 -36.49 10.14
C ALA A 643 15.05 -37.21 11.52
N ASP A 644 14.81 -36.45 12.59
CA ASP A 644 14.87 -36.92 13.98
C ASP A 644 13.49 -36.96 14.67
N GLY A 645 12.42 -36.58 13.96
CA GLY A 645 11.13 -36.26 14.57
C GLY A 645 9.93 -36.60 13.69
N VAL A 646 8.86 -37.09 14.32
CA VAL A 646 7.58 -37.38 13.66
C VAL A 646 6.43 -36.87 14.52
N ALA A 647 5.46 -36.24 13.87
CA ALA A 647 4.24 -35.79 14.52
C ALA A 647 3.01 -36.18 13.70
N ALA A 648 1.89 -36.42 14.36
CA ALA A 648 0.59 -36.51 13.71
C ALA A 648 -0.37 -35.47 14.29
N ILE A 649 -1.09 -34.82 13.38
CA ILE A 649 -2.07 -33.78 13.68
C ILE A 649 -3.43 -34.36 13.30
N LEU A 650 -4.35 -34.43 14.26
CA LEU A 650 -5.68 -35.00 14.09
C LEU A 650 -6.73 -33.94 14.46
N ILE A 651 -7.38 -33.36 13.45
CA ILE A 651 -8.39 -32.30 13.60
C ILE A 651 -9.76 -32.89 13.31
N ASN A 652 -10.63 -32.94 14.31
CA ASN A 652 -12.01 -33.40 14.15
C ASN A 652 -12.91 -32.21 13.78
N LEU A 653 -13.50 -32.23 12.59
CA LEU A 653 -14.40 -31.17 12.11
C LEU A 653 -15.86 -31.40 12.54
N SER A 654 -16.21 -32.61 13.01
CA SER A 654 -17.57 -32.99 13.35
C SER A 654 -18.04 -32.49 14.72
N ASN A 655 -19.36 -32.48 14.92
CA ASN A 655 -20.02 -32.07 16.17
C ASN A 655 -20.02 -33.16 17.26
N SER A 656 -19.38 -34.32 17.03
CA SER A 656 -19.25 -35.41 18.00
C SER A 656 -17.79 -35.81 18.15
N ALA A 657 -17.42 -36.45 19.26
CA ALA A 657 -16.10 -37.08 19.34
C ALA A 657 -15.97 -38.16 18.23
N GLN A 658 -14.77 -38.28 17.66
CA GLN A 658 -14.44 -39.26 16.62
C GLN A 658 -13.22 -40.05 17.08
N VAL A 659 -13.18 -41.36 16.80
CA VAL A 659 -11.92 -42.10 16.85
C VAL A 659 -11.22 -41.90 15.52
N LEU A 660 -10.13 -41.12 15.52
CA LEU A 660 -9.32 -40.84 14.35
C LEU A 660 -8.04 -41.66 14.40
N THR A 661 -7.62 -42.19 13.26
CA THR A 661 -6.38 -42.97 13.11
C THR A 661 -5.39 -42.18 12.26
N ALA A 662 -4.14 -42.12 12.70
CA ALA A 662 -3.01 -41.61 11.92
C ALA A 662 -1.98 -42.72 11.67
N ASP A 663 -1.44 -42.78 10.45
CA ASP A 663 -0.30 -43.63 10.09
C ASP A 663 1.00 -42.86 10.38
N ILE A 664 1.80 -43.35 11.32
CA ILE A 664 3.08 -42.75 11.71
C ILE A 664 4.25 -43.29 10.86
N GLY A 665 4.04 -44.39 10.13
CA GLY A 665 5.07 -45.05 9.31
C GLY A 665 6.15 -45.78 10.11
N GLN A 666 6.03 -45.83 11.44
CA GLN A 666 6.98 -46.50 12.35
C GLN A 666 6.22 -47.32 13.38
N ALA A 667 6.54 -48.62 13.48
CA ALA A 667 5.88 -49.54 14.42
C ALA A 667 6.51 -49.50 15.82
N ASN A 668 5.71 -49.71 16.86
CA ASN A 668 6.13 -49.67 18.28
C ASN A 668 6.86 -48.38 18.72
N LEU A 669 6.62 -47.25 18.03
CA LEU A 669 7.11 -45.93 18.43
C LEU A 669 6.22 -45.33 19.53
N SER A 670 6.86 -44.80 20.57
CA SER A 670 6.20 -44.06 21.65
C SER A 670 6.10 -42.57 21.29
N LEU A 671 4.88 -42.02 21.34
CA LEU A 671 4.56 -40.62 21.08
C LEU A 671 3.85 -40.02 22.30
N SER A 672 4.17 -38.78 22.65
CA SER A 672 3.43 -38.03 23.68
C SER A 672 2.42 -37.08 23.06
N GLN A 673 1.25 -36.93 23.69
CA GLN A 673 0.25 -35.96 23.29
C GLN A 673 0.66 -34.55 23.73
N ARG A 674 1.05 -33.73 22.75
CA ARG A 674 1.54 -32.37 22.94
C ARG A 674 0.42 -31.32 22.89
N LEU A 675 -0.72 -31.64 22.27
CA LEU A 675 -1.90 -30.79 22.26
C LEU A 675 -3.19 -31.64 22.37
N PRO A 676 -4.13 -31.31 23.29
CA PRO A 676 -3.86 -30.52 24.51
C PRO A 676 -2.73 -31.19 25.31
N ASP A 677 -1.85 -30.37 25.90
CA ASP A 677 -0.71 -30.88 26.67
C ASP A 677 -1.16 -31.78 27.81
N SER A 678 -0.51 -32.94 27.94
CA SER A 678 -0.90 -33.98 28.88
C SER A 678 0.21 -35.02 29.06
N SER A 679 0.15 -35.79 30.15
CA SER A 679 1.00 -36.96 30.34
C SER A 679 0.60 -38.19 29.50
N VAL A 680 -0.35 -38.04 28.55
CA VAL A 680 -0.80 -39.15 27.70
C VAL A 680 0.32 -39.51 26.73
N THR A 681 0.78 -40.75 26.83
CA THR A 681 1.72 -41.37 25.90
C THR A 681 1.02 -42.52 25.20
N VAL A 682 1.19 -42.60 23.89
CA VAL A 682 0.55 -43.58 23.01
C VAL A 682 1.63 -44.29 22.20
N MET A 683 1.47 -45.59 21.99
CA MET A 683 2.37 -46.34 21.12
C MET A 683 1.65 -46.70 19.83
N THR A 684 2.38 -46.62 18.73
CA THR A 684 1.92 -47.10 17.42
C THR A 684 1.84 -48.62 17.40
N ASP A 685 0.86 -49.17 16.68
CA ASP A 685 0.73 -50.61 16.47
C ASP A 685 1.83 -51.21 15.56
N ASN A 686 1.73 -52.51 15.28
CA ASN A 686 2.68 -53.23 14.42
C ASN A 686 2.66 -52.78 12.95
N ALA A 687 1.64 -52.03 12.52
CA ALA A 687 1.53 -51.42 11.19
C ALA A 687 1.89 -49.93 11.20
N GLY A 688 2.30 -49.37 12.35
CA GLY A 688 2.67 -47.97 12.51
C GLY A 688 1.51 -47.01 12.77
N ASN A 689 0.30 -47.52 13.04
CA ASN A 689 -0.88 -46.68 13.24
C ASN A 689 -1.11 -46.33 14.71
N VAL A 690 -1.78 -45.21 14.95
CA VAL A 690 -2.27 -44.80 16.27
C VAL A 690 -3.69 -44.26 16.15
N SER A 691 -4.60 -44.76 16.98
CA SER A 691 -6.01 -44.36 17.01
C SER A 691 -6.35 -43.64 18.31
N LEU A 692 -6.92 -42.43 18.22
CA LEU A 692 -7.22 -41.55 19.34
C LEU A 692 -8.67 -41.06 19.30
N SER A 693 -9.29 -40.93 20.46
CA SER A 693 -10.57 -40.23 20.59
C SER A 693 -10.33 -38.72 20.58
N VAL A 694 -10.70 -38.06 19.48
CA VAL A 694 -10.56 -36.61 19.29
C VAL A 694 -11.94 -35.96 19.54
N PRO A 695 -12.08 -35.07 20.54
CA PRO A 695 -13.34 -34.38 20.84
C PRO A 695 -13.90 -33.61 19.63
N ALA A 696 -15.21 -33.32 19.67
CA ALA A 696 -15.88 -32.51 18.64
C ALA A 696 -15.19 -31.17 18.41
N GLN A 697 -15.02 -30.77 17.15
CA GLN A 697 -14.45 -29.47 16.74
C GLN A 697 -13.15 -29.10 17.48
N SER A 698 -12.24 -30.07 17.58
CA SER A 698 -10.98 -29.94 18.31
C SER A 698 -9.79 -30.52 17.54
N VAL A 699 -8.59 -30.26 18.03
CA VAL A 699 -7.33 -30.76 17.48
C VAL A 699 -6.57 -31.53 18.56
N VAL A 700 -6.01 -32.67 18.17
CA VAL A 700 -5.01 -33.41 18.94
C VAL A 700 -3.70 -33.43 18.15
N VAL A 701 -2.58 -33.18 18.82
CA VAL A 701 -1.24 -33.35 18.24
C VAL A 701 -0.43 -34.29 19.11
N ILE A 702 0.19 -35.28 18.48
CA ILE A 702 1.13 -36.23 19.09
C ILE A 702 2.48 -36.11 18.38
N SER A 703 3.57 -36.23 19.13
CA SER A 703 4.95 -36.22 18.61
C SER A 703 5.86 -37.03 19.53
N ASN A 704 6.97 -37.57 18.99
CA ASN A 704 8.05 -38.13 19.81
C ASN A 704 8.76 -37.04 20.64
#